data_AF-R5MSD2-F1
#
_entry.id   AF-R5MSD2-F1
#
_cell.length_a   1.000
_cell.length_b   1.000
_cell.length_c   1.000
_cell.angle_alpha   90.00
_cell.angle_beta   90.00
_cell.angle_gamma   90.00
#
_symmetry.space_group_name_H-M   'P 1'
#
loop_
_entity.id
_entity.type
_entity.pdbx_description
1 polymer ?
#
loop_
_entity_poly.entity_id
_entity_poly.type
_entity_poly.pdbx_seq_one_letter_code
_entity_poly.pdbx_strand_id
1 'polypeptide(L)'
;MEKRVEKIESLNDLKLCKEGYQLMDNNDIFLVDLMGLDNIIRFEEENHLFFIKQGDISIWEYFNERKFFFNDRTLKNKFRQVKTDDDFNEAISYMLAEFRKNKYFGRSFLEKEIFSYHIIDGVFKSKYPKLFISDKASFKVRKAFYENDGLLDIISRSPKDMKYFYDKDILEVFEIDIPFYQKYLATYGKEKLVNLIKNYGPMLKSIDIPDNIDNIDYEEVILENTYLYIKYNKCDYTYLYKNKSFRNKYPQIFLDFEKFGVDKITKKEIMNILKNDDLSFKDVAKYPILKELLIGKDLTILFGKEAYISYKYAKVLQKKPILESILNCITDKKFLDICEIYQEYLGYILRDIVTRFNFQGDYTYEGLRNLLDDNLYEQILNGLVYDKKVRNISDKFKNVSLDAEASLELQRVFYGERGLNFKKLGNYLKDERYRNYLEDKDLRPLIIRSHLNPTENIKLFLTLGYQDTMSMGLKYPKLVDRLLNENNANLLLKWYLGLDKKYLPGYSVMVALENDIPLFKKNEKKWSNLVKICNVSVLDDDMMDGFIKLSYAFGIFHGDDRGYNLLIKLFSLPNISKKYSLQMQSFLNYFNPKFKDVLPNSIAIAKLKLIFIKNGYPFLDDKNNMLEIYNLCKDGGYRLDSKCYNWQDLSDIKDIMADFNLPVLNTSCLHNLCGGFKLEYHPAFKEFFIDNLEKIQASDDIKACIGLIQAQFPEIYTFNKNRKLTLERALNYIYTKNYQHIEVGNDKLATWAMRIGYSETSFMTLQRMYAMTKKRTFSTIPEVFGSAYGYTYKTLRLDDALGFVVGELTNCCQRIGDLAEVSMEHAMTSNNGKIFVVYNKLGELVAQSWVWRNGNMLCFDNVEVPWNFIRKHLDKDLLELYKVYLVGANEFIKQDKIGYAKALEEGLIDEAKAHQLVLNKVTMGTGNNDLNMSNEITVEDPFPRFLGHYKPMANMPHYIYTDSDTQVILAGNNDNLYCGTALNLYCDTVVEKDTLEHSEIKMLQDLERVTKGNVRIPSSIEDLKRWYCFHNLKVILTPNIGIIYDDYNDKIILGDIFINTVVNTEPKKSEEFMVEEWNSTGYKNYDSKYITYDLPSNIDITEEVLIQLKNIIDVIEVNKLIDASKLDNISLDIYNKIKRQENSLKRVNNLDKRSIDK
;
A
#
# COMPACT_ATOMS: atom_id res chain seq x y z
N MET A 1 -10.22 -52.08 15.62
CA MET A 1 -9.08 -51.17 15.51
C MET A 1 -8.37 -51.50 14.22
N GLU A 2 -8.40 -50.59 13.25
CA GLU A 2 -7.66 -50.75 12.00
C GLU A 2 -6.16 -50.85 12.31
N LYS A 3 -5.49 -51.84 11.71
CA LYS A 3 -4.04 -52.01 11.81
C LYS A 3 -3.36 -50.90 10.99
N ARG A 4 -3.01 -49.80 11.65
CA ARG A 4 -2.41 -48.62 10.99
C ARG A 4 -1.17 -48.11 11.74
N VAL A 5 -0.24 -47.54 10.99
CA VAL A 5 0.94 -46.81 11.46
C VAL A 5 0.75 -45.36 11.03
N GLU A 6 0.60 -44.44 11.98
CA GLU A 6 0.31 -43.03 11.67
C GLU A 6 1.53 -42.32 11.06
N LYS A 7 2.73 -42.59 11.59
CA LYS A 7 4.03 -42.09 11.14
C LYS A 7 5.12 -43.11 11.49
N ILE A 8 6.17 -43.20 10.69
CA ILE A 8 7.35 -44.03 11.01
C ILE A 8 8.28 -43.25 11.93
N GLU A 9 8.41 -43.69 13.18
CA GLU A 9 9.31 -43.09 14.18
C GLU A 9 10.41 -44.06 14.64
N SER A 10 10.28 -45.35 14.30
CA SER A 10 11.18 -46.41 14.74
C SER A 10 11.26 -47.57 13.74
N LEU A 11 12.28 -48.42 13.93
CA LEU A 11 12.40 -49.70 13.21
C LEU A 11 11.19 -50.61 13.43
N ASN A 12 10.53 -50.53 14.60
CA ASN A 12 9.34 -51.34 14.87
C ASN A 12 8.16 -50.92 13.99
N ASP A 13 8.02 -49.62 13.69
CA ASP A 13 6.94 -49.13 12.83
C ASP A 13 7.10 -49.64 11.39
N LEU A 14 8.34 -49.69 10.88
CA LEU A 14 8.65 -50.31 9.59
C LEU A 14 8.31 -51.81 9.58
N LYS A 15 8.60 -52.53 10.68
CA LYS A 15 8.26 -53.96 10.83
C LYS A 15 6.75 -54.17 10.86
N LEU A 16 5.99 -53.30 11.52
CA LEU A 16 4.52 -53.34 11.49
C LEU A 16 3.98 -53.10 10.07
N CYS A 17 4.54 -52.16 9.31
CA CYS A 17 4.20 -51.98 7.90
C CYS A 17 4.45 -53.26 7.08
N LYS A 18 5.56 -53.95 7.35
CA LYS A 18 5.89 -55.25 6.71
C LYS A 18 4.90 -56.36 7.08
N GLU A 19 4.33 -56.32 8.27
CA GLU A 19 3.26 -57.22 8.74
C GLU A 19 1.85 -56.86 8.19
N GLY A 20 1.77 -55.86 7.31
CA GLY A 20 0.55 -55.46 6.61
C GLY A 20 -0.26 -54.36 7.30
N TYR A 21 0.35 -53.59 8.22
CA TYR A 21 -0.26 -52.37 8.76
C TYR A 21 -0.20 -51.25 7.72
N GLN A 22 -1.29 -50.50 7.59
CA GLN A 22 -1.36 -49.40 6.63
C GLN A 22 -0.64 -48.15 7.16
N LEU A 23 0.37 -47.68 6.41
CA LEU A 23 1.08 -46.43 6.68
C LEU A 23 0.25 -45.24 6.19
N MET A 24 0.12 -44.20 7.01
CA MET A 24 -0.77 -43.05 6.74
C MET A 24 -0.05 -41.76 6.34
N ASP A 25 1.20 -41.53 6.80
CA ASP A 25 1.95 -40.32 6.46
C ASP A 25 2.44 -40.35 5.00
N ASN A 26 2.02 -39.34 4.21
CA ASN A 26 2.32 -39.27 2.77
C ASN A 26 3.82 -39.14 2.46
N ASN A 27 4.60 -38.52 3.35
CA ASN A 27 6.01 -38.34 3.10
C ASN A 27 6.78 -39.63 3.46
N ASP A 28 6.37 -40.34 4.52
CA ASP A 28 6.88 -41.66 4.87
C ASP A 28 6.56 -42.68 3.76
N ILE A 29 5.35 -42.63 3.19
CA ILE A 29 4.97 -43.43 2.02
C ILE A 29 5.94 -43.16 0.86
N PHE A 30 6.22 -41.89 0.57
CA PHE A 30 7.16 -41.53 -0.50
C PHE A 30 8.57 -42.10 -0.29
N LEU A 31 9.12 -42.01 0.93
CA LEU A 31 10.44 -42.55 1.24
C LEU A 31 10.47 -44.08 1.17
N VAL A 32 9.42 -44.74 1.68
CA VAL A 32 9.26 -46.19 1.62
C VAL A 32 9.13 -46.68 0.17
N ASP A 33 8.35 -45.99 -0.66
CA ASP A 33 8.19 -46.31 -2.08
C ASP A 33 9.48 -46.08 -2.87
N LEU A 34 10.24 -45.03 -2.52
CA LEU A 34 11.48 -44.70 -3.20
C LEU A 34 12.60 -45.71 -2.86
N MET A 35 12.77 -46.01 -1.58
CA MET A 35 13.93 -46.77 -1.06
C MET A 35 13.63 -48.27 -0.92
N GLY A 36 12.35 -48.64 -0.82
CA GLY A 36 11.88 -50.00 -0.63
C GLY A 36 11.89 -50.42 0.84
N LEU A 37 10.72 -50.77 1.38
CA LEU A 37 10.51 -51.12 2.79
C LEU A 37 11.51 -52.17 3.31
N ASP A 38 11.69 -53.26 2.57
CA ASP A 38 12.59 -54.34 2.97
C ASP A 38 14.07 -53.92 2.98
N ASN A 39 14.47 -53.02 2.09
CA ASN A 39 15.85 -52.51 2.05
C ASN A 39 16.11 -51.58 3.24
N ILE A 40 15.15 -50.72 3.57
CA ILE A 40 15.24 -49.82 4.73
C ILE A 40 15.39 -50.63 6.02
N ILE A 41 14.54 -51.65 6.22
CA ILE A 41 14.59 -52.50 7.43
C ILE A 41 15.95 -53.18 7.56
N ARG A 42 16.44 -53.84 6.50
CA ARG A 42 17.74 -54.54 6.56
C ARG A 42 18.89 -53.58 6.80
N PHE A 43 18.90 -52.44 6.10
CA PHE A 43 19.95 -51.44 6.26
C PHE A 43 19.98 -50.86 7.68
N GLU A 44 18.81 -50.60 8.26
CA GLU A 44 18.69 -50.07 9.61
C GLU A 44 19.09 -51.08 10.68
N GLU A 45 18.81 -52.36 10.47
CA GLU A 45 19.24 -53.45 11.36
C GLU A 45 20.77 -53.60 11.40
N GLU A 46 21.46 -53.34 10.29
CA GLU A 46 22.92 -53.44 10.19
C GLU A 46 23.65 -52.15 10.60
N ASN A 47 23.10 -50.98 10.23
CA ASN A 47 23.83 -49.70 10.27
C ASN A 47 23.25 -48.65 11.23
N HIS A 48 22.03 -48.83 11.74
CA HIS A 48 21.39 -47.95 12.74
C HIS A 48 21.46 -46.45 12.38
N LEU A 49 21.08 -46.09 11.15
CA LEU A 49 21.26 -44.74 10.61
C LEU A 49 19.99 -43.91 10.70
N PHE A 50 18.85 -44.43 10.24
CA PHE A 50 17.65 -43.65 10.01
C PHE A 50 17.04 -43.14 11.31
N PHE A 51 17.05 -43.95 12.38
CA PHE A 51 16.39 -43.59 13.63
C PHE A 51 17.35 -43.05 14.70
N ILE A 52 18.61 -42.81 14.35
CA ILE A 52 19.52 -42.10 15.25
C ILE A 52 19.08 -40.63 15.39
N LYS A 53 18.95 -40.15 16.63
CA LYS A 53 18.52 -38.78 16.93
C LYS A 53 19.70 -37.86 17.19
N GLN A 54 19.60 -36.63 16.71
CA GLN A 54 20.48 -35.53 17.09
C GLN A 54 19.61 -34.33 17.50
N GLY A 55 19.48 -34.10 18.80
CA GLY A 55 18.42 -33.25 19.32
C GLY A 55 17.09 -34.01 19.35
N ASP A 56 16.00 -33.36 18.95
CA ASP A 56 14.65 -33.94 18.99
C ASP A 56 14.22 -34.66 17.69
N ILE A 57 15.00 -34.54 16.62
CA ILE A 57 14.69 -35.05 15.27
C ILE A 57 15.59 -36.26 14.95
N SER A 58 15.08 -37.26 14.21
CA SER A 58 15.82 -38.40 13.62
C SER A 58 16.23 -38.16 12.16
N ILE A 59 17.22 -38.90 11.63
CA ILE A 59 17.62 -38.77 10.21
C ILE A 59 16.44 -39.06 9.29
N TRP A 60 15.61 -40.03 9.66
CA TRP A 60 14.38 -40.37 8.95
C TRP A 60 13.44 -39.17 8.85
N GLU A 61 13.13 -38.52 9.98
CA GLU A 61 12.30 -37.31 10.01
C GLU A 61 12.93 -36.16 9.23
N TYR A 62 14.25 -36.01 9.29
CA TYR A 62 14.98 -35.00 8.53
C TYR A 62 14.82 -35.19 7.01
N PHE A 63 14.89 -36.44 6.53
CA PHE A 63 14.62 -36.77 5.13
C PHE A 63 13.14 -36.57 4.78
N ASN A 64 12.26 -36.89 5.72
CA ASN A 64 10.81 -36.79 5.54
C ASN A 64 10.36 -35.35 5.32
N GLU A 65 10.84 -34.42 6.15
CA GLU A 65 10.58 -32.98 6.05
C GLU A 65 11.17 -32.34 4.78
N ARG A 66 12.20 -32.95 4.19
CA ARG A 66 13.00 -32.36 3.09
C ARG A 66 12.97 -33.21 1.83
N LYS A 67 11.79 -33.72 1.46
CA LYS A 67 11.55 -34.54 0.25
C LYS A 67 12.09 -33.94 -1.06
N PHE A 68 12.25 -32.61 -1.14
CA PHE A 68 12.80 -31.96 -2.32
C PHE A 68 14.25 -32.37 -2.61
N PHE A 69 15.03 -32.79 -1.59
CA PHE A 69 16.38 -33.35 -1.79
C PHE A 69 16.37 -34.60 -2.67
N PHE A 70 15.27 -35.35 -2.64
CA PHE A 70 15.12 -36.57 -3.42
C PHE A 70 14.61 -36.30 -4.84
N ASN A 71 14.46 -35.03 -5.27
CA ASN A 71 14.07 -34.71 -6.65
C ASN A 71 15.17 -34.93 -7.69
N ASP A 72 16.39 -35.18 -7.26
CA ASP A 72 17.49 -35.52 -8.16
C ASP A 72 17.20 -36.82 -8.94
N ARG A 73 17.27 -36.72 -10.28
CA ARG A 73 16.93 -37.83 -11.18
C ARG A 73 17.92 -38.98 -11.06
N THR A 74 19.19 -38.69 -10.83
CA THR A 74 20.26 -39.70 -10.66
C THR A 74 20.07 -40.46 -9.37
N LEU A 75 19.76 -39.76 -8.28
CA LEU A 75 19.46 -40.33 -6.97
C LEU A 75 18.24 -41.25 -7.02
N LYS A 76 17.13 -40.79 -7.63
CA LYS A 76 15.93 -41.62 -7.84
C LYS A 76 16.24 -42.86 -8.66
N ASN A 77 17.05 -42.73 -9.72
CA ASN A 77 17.44 -43.87 -10.55
C ASN A 77 18.28 -44.88 -9.79
N LYS A 78 19.22 -44.42 -8.94
CA LYS A 78 20.02 -45.32 -8.09
C LYS A 78 19.15 -46.14 -7.14
N PHE A 79 18.21 -45.51 -6.42
CA PHE A 79 17.29 -46.24 -5.54
C PHE A 79 16.35 -47.18 -6.30
N ARG A 80 15.86 -46.80 -7.49
CA ARG A 80 15.02 -47.67 -8.34
C ARG A 80 15.75 -48.89 -8.93
N GLN A 81 17.07 -48.85 -9.00
CA GLN A 81 17.90 -49.92 -9.56
C GLN A 81 18.45 -50.88 -8.51
N VAL A 82 18.13 -50.67 -7.23
CA VAL A 82 18.58 -51.52 -6.12
C VAL A 82 18.07 -52.94 -6.30
N LYS A 83 19.00 -53.90 -6.43
CA LYS A 83 18.71 -55.35 -6.47
C LYS A 83 19.40 -56.11 -5.34
N THR A 84 20.47 -55.55 -4.81
CA THR A 84 21.30 -56.12 -3.74
C THR A 84 21.50 -55.13 -2.59
N ASP A 85 21.93 -55.63 -1.44
CA ASP A 85 22.26 -54.77 -0.29
C ASP A 85 23.47 -53.86 -0.58
N ASP A 86 24.38 -54.28 -1.47
CA ASP A 86 25.48 -53.45 -1.94
C ASP A 86 25.00 -52.28 -2.80
N ASP A 87 24.00 -52.50 -3.68
CA ASP A 87 23.40 -51.42 -4.48
C ASP A 87 22.72 -50.38 -3.58
N PHE A 88 22.04 -50.83 -2.52
CA PHE A 88 21.37 -49.94 -1.56
C PHE A 88 22.40 -49.12 -0.77
N ASN A 89 23.45 -49.77 -0.28
CA ASN A 89 24.57 -49.09 0.39
C ASN A 89 25.23 -48.04 -0.53
N GLU A 90 25.41 -48.34 -1.81
CA GLU A 90 25.94 -47.39 -2.80
C GLU A 90 24.99 -46.21 -3.03
N ALA A 91 23.68 -46.45 -3.09
CA ALA A 91 22.67 -45.40 -3.23
C ALA A 91 22.65 -44.46 -2.01
N ILE A 92 22.73 -44.98 -0.78
CA ILE A 92 22.85 -44.17 0.44
C ILE A 92 24.17 -43.39 0.46
N SER A 93 25.27 -44.01 0.05
CA SER A 93 26.59 -43.35 -0.04
C SER A 93 26.58 -42.17 -1.01
N TYR A 94 25.97 -42.36 -2.18
CA TYR A 94 25.77 -41.31 -3.18
C TYR A 94 24.87 -40.18 -2.65
N MET A 95 23.76 -40.51 -2.00
CA MET A 95 22.87 -39.52 -1.37
C MET A 95 23.63 -38.64 -0.37
N LEU A 96 24.39 -39.25 0.54
CA LEU A 96 25.16 -38.54 1.55
C LEU A 96 26.28 -37.70 0.92
N ALA A 97 26.87 -38.13 -0.20
CA ALA A 97 27.85 -37.32 -0.94
C ALA A 97 27.21 -36.07 -1.55
N GLU A 98 26.06 -36.21 -2.21
CA GLU A 98 25.32 -35.09 -2.80
C GLU A 98 24.82 -34.12 -1.73
N PHE A 99 24.40 -34.62 -0.57
CA PHE A 99 23.95 -33.77 0.53
C PHE A 99 25.10 -32.92 1.09
N ARG A 100 26.31 -33.46 1.14
CA ARG A 100 27.53 -32.72 1.50
C ARG A 100 27.81 -31.63 0.48
N LYS A 101 27.83 -31.99 -0.81
CA LYS A 101 28.14 -31.10 -1.93
C LYS A 101 27.17 -29.91 -1.99
N ASN A 102 25.88 -30.18 -1.81
CA ASN A 102 24.81 -29.19 -1.86
C ASN A 102 24.53 -28.49 -0.51
N LYS A 103 25.37 -28.73 0.52
CA LYS A 103 25.27 -28.13 1.85
C LYS A 103 23.92 -28.39 2.54
N TYR A 104 23.33 -29.56 2.29
CA TYR A 104 22.07 -30.01 2.91
C TYR A 104 22.27 -30.49 4.34
N PHE A 105 23.50 -30.80 4.74
CA PHE A 105 23.90 -30.97 6.14
C PHE A 105 24.88 -29.83 6.52
N GLY A 106 24.72 -29.26 7.72
CA GLY A 106 25.75 -28.41 8.35
C GLY A 106 25.56 -26.89 8.41
N ARG A 107 24.45 -26.26 8.02
CA ARG A 107 24.26 -24.83 8.38
C ARG A 107 24.01 -24.64 9.89
N SER A 108 25.06 -24.24 10.62
CA SER A 108 25.04 -23.70 12.00
C SER A 108 24.95 -24.71 13.16
N PHE A 109 26.11 -25.07 13.70
CA PHE A 109 26.28 -25.60 15.08
C PHE A 109 25.89 -24.60 16.19
N LEU A 110 25.34 -23.43 15.85
CA LEU A 110 24.93 -22.38 16.80
C LEU A 110 23.41 -22.17 16.84
N GLU A 111 22.64 -22.82 15.96
CA GLU A 111 21.18 -22.85 15.96
C GLU A 111 20.73 -24.30 16.20
N LYS A 112 19.68 -24.48 16.99
CA LYS A 112 19.35 -25.75 17.67
C LYS A 112 18.95 -26.93 16.77
N GLU A 113 19.05 -26.87 15.45
CA GLU A 113 18.49 -27.92 14.58
C GLU A 113 19.24 -28.08 13.24
N ILE A 114 20.40 -28.76 13.18
CA ILE A 114 20.87 -29.48 11.95
C ILE A 114 21.75 -30.71 12.31
N PHE A 115 21.51 -31.81 11.60
CA PHE A 115 22.24 -33.09 11.64
C PHE A 115 23.73 -33.01 11.23
N SER A 116 24.60 -33.75 11.95
CA SER A 116 26.04 -33.85 11.70
C SER A 116 26.45 -35.23 11.19
N TYR A 117 27.36 -35.30 10.21
CA TYR A 117 27.98 -36.54 9.76
C TYR A 117 28.68 -37.35 10.86
N HIS A 118 28.94 -36.75 12.03
CA HIS A 118 29.60 -37.41 13.15
C HIS A 118 28.78 -38.51 13.81
N ILE A 119 27.45 -38.49 13.69
CA ILE A 119 26.59 -39.51 14.28
C ILE A 119 26.57 -40.80 13.44
N ILE A 120 26.99 -40.72 12.18
CA ILE A 120 27.11 -41.88 11.30
C ILE A 120 28.35 -42.66 11.72
N ASP A 121 28.17 -43.88 12.22
CA ASP A 121 29.24 -44.75 12.68
C ASP A 121 29.01 -46.20 12.23
N GLY A 122 29.90 -47.12 12.63
CA GLY A 122 29.73 -48.55 12.41
C GLY A 122 30.17 -49.06 11.03
N VAL A 123 29.48 -50.09 10.54
CA VAL A 123 29.86 -50.85 9.32
C VAL A 123 29.84 -49.95 8.08
N PHE A 124 28.80 -49.11 7.94
CA PHE A 124 28.66 -48.18 6.82
C PHE A 124 29.85 -47.21 6.68
N LYS A 125 30.25 -46.55 7.78
CA LYS A 125 31.39 -45.61 7.80
C LYS A 125 32.70 -46.30 7.41
N SER A 126 32.88 -47.56 7.84
CA SER A 126 34.04 -48.37 7.50
C SER A 126 34.08 -48.77 6.01
N LYS A 127 32.91 -48.98 5.40
CA LYS A 127 32.77 -49.34 3.98
C LYS A 127 32.96 -48.14 3.04
N TYR A 128 32.60 -46.93 3.47
CA TYR A 128 32.71 -45.70 2.68
C TYR A 128 33.60 -44.61 3.32
N PRO A 129 34.89 -44.90 3.60
CA PRO A 129 35.76 -43.99 4.35
C PRO A 129 36.02 -42.67 3.62
N LYS A 130 35.83 -42.59 2.29
CA LYS A 130 36.00 -41.35 1.50
C LYS A 130 34.99 -40.26 1.84
N LEU A 131 33.78 -40.61 2.31
CA LEU A 131 32.74 -39.65 2.70
C LEU A 131 33.04 -38.95 4.02
N PHE A 132 33.90 -39.54 4.86
CA PHE A 132 34.14 -39.09 6.22
C PHE A 132 35.57 -38.59 6.39
N ILE A 133 35.75 -37.62 7.28
CA ILE A 133 37.07 -37.13 7.68
C ILE A 133 37.45 -37.71 9.04
N SER A 134 38.76 -37.86 9.28
CA SER A 134 39.27 -38.39 10.55
C SER A 134 38.76 -37.58 11.75
N ASP A 135 38.29 -38.30 12.78
CA ASP A 135 37.89 -37.68 14.06
C ASP A 135 39.06 -36.98 14.78
N LYS A 136 40.31 -37.26 14.39
CA LYS A 136 41.52 -36.56 14.86
C LYS A 136 41.72 -35.18 14.23
N ALA A 137 41.02 -34.84 13.15
CA ALA A 137 41.07 -33.50 12.55
C ALA A 137 40.43 -32.47 13.50
N SER A 138 40.91 -31.22 13.48
CA SER A 138 40.34 -30.18 14.36
C SER A 138 38.89 -29.87 14.01
N PHE A 139 38.10 -29.35 14.97
CA PHE A 139 36.71 -28.97 14.74
C PHE A 139 36.51 -28.09 13.49
N LYS A 140 37.39 -27.10 13.29
CA LYS A 140 37.33 -26.21 12.11
C LYS A 140 37.50 -26.97 10.80
N VAL A 141 38.43 -27.92 10.74
CA VAL A 141 38.69 -28.73 9.54
C VAL A 141 37.52 -29.66 9.25
N ARG A 142 36.95 -30.29 10.28
CA ARG A 142 35.80 -31.19 10.14
C ARG A 142 34.56 -30.43 9.68
N LYS A 143 34.30 -29.28 10.31
CA LYS A 143 33.20 -28.38 9.95
C LYS A 143 33.28 -27.98 8.47
N ALA A 144 34.41 -27.44 8.04
CA ALA A 144 34.62 -27.01 6.66
C ALA A 144 34.49 -28.14 5.63
N PHE A 145 34.94 -29.35 5.98
CA PHE A 145 34.83 -30.51 5.09
C PHE A 145 33.37 -30.98 4.89
N TYR A 146 32.57 -31.01 5.97
CA TYR A 146 31.18 -31.46 5.90
C TYR A 146 30.23 -30.38 5.39
N GLU A 147 30.53 -29.10 5.62
CA GLU A 147 29.76 -27.96 5.09
C GLU A 147 30.17 -27.59 3.65
N ASN A 148 31.21 -28.24 3.12
CA ASN A 148 31.81 -27.93 1.82
C ASN A 148 32.09 -26.41 1.68
N ASP A 149 32.73 -25.82 2.69
CA ASP A 149 32.94 -24.37 2.77
C ASP A 149 34.24 -23.99 3.51
N GLY A 150 34.95 -22.99 3.01
CA GLY A 150 36.12 -22.40 3.67
C GLY A 150 37.36 -23.31 3.80
N LEU A 151 37.39 -24.49 3.18
CA LEU A 151 38.47 -25.46 3.35
C LEU A 151 39.83 -24.94 2.85
N LEU A 152 39.85 -24.26 1.70
CA LEU A 152 41.07 -23.63 1.14
C LEU A 152 41.70 -22.62 2.10
N ASP A 153 40.88 -21.84 2.79
CA ASP A 153 41.31 -20.84 3.77
C ASP A 153 41.90 -21.49 5.03
N ILE A 154 41.27 -22.56 5.52
CA ILE A 154 41.77 -23.29 6.68
C ILE A 154 43.13 -23.94 6.37
N ILE A 155 43.27 -24.56 5.19
CA ILE A 155 44.52 -25.22 4.80
C ILE A 155 45.65 -24.23 4.54
N SER A 156 45.38 -23.07 3.94
CA SER A 156 46.43 -22.04 3.75
C SER A 156 46.96 -21.52 5.10
N ARG A 157 46.08 -21.39 6.10
CA ARG A 157 46.44 -20.93 7.45
C ARG A 157 47.11 -22.03 8.28
N SER A 158 46.75 -23.30 8.06
CA SER A 158 47.27 -24.48 8.75
C SER A 158 47.65 -25.62 7.78
N PRO A 159 48.76 -25.49 7.01
CA PRO A 159 49.15 -26.47 5.99
C PRO A 159 49.35 -27.92 6.49
N LYS A 160 49.59 -28.09 7.80
CA LYS A 160 49.72 -29.40 8.47
C LYS A 160 48.44 -30.23 8.44
N ASP A 161 47.28 -29.60 8.33
CA ASP A 161 45.98 -30.29 8.32
C ASP A 161 45.69 -30.93 6.95
N MET A 162 46.51 -30.63 5.93
CA MET A 162 46.40 -31.26 4.61
C MET A 162 46.55 -32.79 4.65
N LYS A 163 47.17 -33.32 5.72
CA LYS A 163 47.35 -34.77 5.91
C LYS A 163 46.03 -35.56 5.94
N TYR A 164 44.90 -34.91 6.27
CA TYR A 164 43.59 -35.54 6.34
C TYR A 164 42.87 -35.68 4.99
N PHE A 165 43.48 -35.20 3.91
CA PHE A 165 42.87 -35.17 2.56
C PHE A 165 43.65 -35.99 1.52
N TYR A 166 44.75 -36.64 1.89
CA TYR A 166 45.58 -37.41 0.94
C TYR A 166 44.90 -38.65 0.38
N ASP A 167 43.93 -39.22 1.07
CA ASP A 167 43.12 -40.37 0.63
C ASP A 167 41.84 -39.94 -0.10
N LYS A 168 41.58 -38.62 -0.20
CA LYS A 168 40.39 -38.05 -0.83
C LYS A 168 40.66 -37.55 -2.25
N ASP A 169 39.58 -37.30 -2.98
CA ASP A 169 39.61 -36.51 -4.21
C ASP A 169 39.83 -35.04 -3.85
N ILE A 170 41.02 -34.51 -4.16
CA ILE A 170 41.39 -33.14 -3.79
C ILE A 170 40.65 -32.11 -4.65
N LEU A 171 40.33 -32.42 -5.91
CA LEU A 171 39.66 -31.45 -6.78
C LEU A 171 38.23 -31.22 -6.31
N GLU A 172 37.52 -32.31 -6.00
CA GLU A 172 36.16 -32.26 -5.48
C GLU A 172 36.11 -31.60 -4.08
N VAL A 173 36.97 -32.03 -3.16
CA VAL A 173 36.93 -31.59 -1.75
C VAL A 173 37.28 -30.11 -1.57
N PHE A 174 38.15 -29.56 -2.41
CA PHE A 174 38.50 -28.14 -2.37
C PHE A 174 37.66 -27.29 -3.34
N GLU A 175 36.71 -27.91 -4.04
CA GLU A 175 35.85 -27.30 -5.07
C GLU A 175 36.67 -26.50 -6.11
N ILE A 176 37.72 -27.12 -6.62
CA ILE A 176 38.58 -26.56 -7.69
C ILE A 176 38.59 -27.50 -8.90
N ASP A 177 37.50 -28.25 -9.09
CA ASP A 177 37.34 -29.20 -10.20
C ASP A 177 37.01 -28.47 -11.51
N ILE A 178 38.01 -27.75 -12.04
CA ILE A 178 37.96 -27.04 -13.32
C ILE A 178 39.09 -27.54 -14.23
N PRO A 179 38.97 -27.38 -15.58
CA PRO A 179 39.86 -28.01 -16.55
C PRO A 179 41.35 -27.76 -16.28
N PHE A 180 41.72 -26.55 -15.88
CA PHE A 180 43.08 -26.21 -15.47
C PHE A 180 43.65 -27.15 -14.40
N TYR A 181 42.97 -27.30 -13.25
CA TYR A 181 43.49 -28.10 -12.13
C TYR A 181 43.43 -29.60 -12.41
N GLN A 182 42.49 -30.06 -13.24
CA GLN A 182 42.47 -31.42 -13.77
C GLN A 182 43.73 -31.71 -14.61
N LYS A 183 44.05 -30.82 -15.57
CA LYS A 183 45.27 -30.92 -16.40
C LYS A 183 46.53 -30.83 -15.55
N TYR A 184 46.56 -29.90 -14.58
CA TYR A 184 47.67 -29.73 -13.65
C TYR A 184 47.91 -30.98 -12.81
N LEU A 185 46.85 -31.56 -12.24
CA LEU A 185 46.92 -32.81 -11.47
C LEU A 185 47.42 -33.98 -12.32
N ALA A 186 46.92 -34.12 -13.55
CA ALA A 186 47.34 -35.16 -14.48
C ALA A 186 48.82 -35.03 -14.90
N THR A 187 49.29 -33.79 -15.08
CA THR A 187 50.66 -33.51 -15.56
C THR A 187 51.70 -33.58 -14.44
N TYR A 188 51.40 -33.00 -13.29
CA TYR A 188 52.37 -32.71 -12.23
C TYR A 188 52.19 -33.56 -10.97
N GLY A 189 51.07 -34.27 -10.88
CA GLY A 189 50.76 -35.15 -9.77
C GLY A 189 50.23 -34.43 -8.53
N LYS A 190 49.72 -35.25 -7.60
CA LYS A 190 49.01 -34.82 -6.39
C LYS A 190 49.86 -33.95 -5.47
N GLU A 191 51.15 -34.24 -5.33
CA GLU A 191 52.03 -33.50 -4.41
C GLU A 191 52.24 -32.05 -4.83
N LYS A 192 52.39 -31.78 -6.14
CA LYS A 192 52.51 -30.42 -6.66
C LYS A 192 51.22 -29.62 -6.48
N LEU A 193 50.06 -30.22 -6.75
CA LEU A 193 48.76 -29.58 -6.49
C LEU A 193 48.57 -29.25 -5.00
N VAL A 194 48.97 -30.17 -4.11
CA VAL A 194 48.93 -29.95 -2.67
C VAL A 194 49.79 -28.75 -2.26
N ASN A 195 51.00 -28.60 -2.82
CA ASN A 195 51.85 -27.44 -2.53
C ASN A 195 51.24 -26.15 -3.06
N LEU A 196 50.58 -26.19 -4.21
CA LEU A 196 49.86 -25.05 -4.76
C LEU A 196 48.74 -24.58 -3.81
N ILE A 197 47.91 -25.51 -3.32
CA ILE A 197 46.85 -25.24 -2.34
C ILE A 197 47.44 -24.63 -1.05
N LYS A 198 48.55 -25.15 -0.54
CA LYS A 198 49.21 -24.61 0.67
C LYS A 198 49.71 -23.18 0.48
N ASN A 199 50.19 -22.85 -0.73
CA ASN A 199 50.85 -21.58 -1.03
C ASN A 199 49.88 -20.45 -1.42
N TYR A 200 48.77 -20.78 -2.08
CA TYR A 200 47.84 -19.81 -2.66
C TYR A 200 46.39 -19.96 -2.16
N GLY A 201 46.03 -21.09 -1.55
CA GLY A 201 44.82 -21.24 -0.77
C GLY A 201 43.55 -20.69 -1.44
N PRO A 202 42.82 -19.76 -0.77
CA PRO A 202 41.60 -19.16 -1.31
C PRO A 202 41.72 -18.53 -2.71
N MET A 203 42.90 -18.03 -3.10
CA MET A 203 43.06 -17.33 -4.39
C MET A 203 42.84 -18.25 -5.57
N LEU A 204 43.05 -19.56 -5.40
CA LEU A 204 42.90 -20.54 -6.48
C LEU A 204 41.48 -20.61 -7.06
N LYS A 205 40.44 -20.25 -6.29
CA LYS A 205 39.06 -20.15 -6.82
C LYS A 205 38.77 -18.83 -7.54
N SER A 206 39.61 -17.83 -7.32
CA SER A 206 39.32 -16.43 -7.67
C SER A 206 40.12 -15.93 -8.87
N ILE A 207 41.26 -16.53 -9.15
CA ILE A 207 42.15 -16.13 -10.24
C ILE A 207 41.74 -16.84 -11.54
N ASP A 208 41.66 -16.08 -12.62
CA ASP A 208 41.49 -16.64 -13.95
C ASP A 208 42.82 -17.25 -14.42
N ILE A 209 42.82 -18.53 -14.78
CA ILE A 209 43.98 -19.21 -15.34
C ILE A 209 43.60 -19.81 -16.70
N PRO A 210 44.28 -19.42 -17.80
CA PRO A 210 43.96 -19.97 -19.11
C PRO A 210 44.22 -21.48 -19.20
N ASP A 211 43.25 -22.22 -19.75
CA ASP A 211 43.34 -23.69 -19.88
C ASP A 211 44.32 -24.17 -20.98
N ASN A 212 44.73 -23.26 -21.88
CA ASN A 212 45.24 -23.63 -23.20
C ASN A 212 46.62 -23.05 -23.52
N ILE A 213 47.61 -23.27 -22.64
CA ILE A 213 48.97 -22.83 -22.92
C ILE A 213 49.98 -23.95 -22.70
N ASP A 214 50.53 -24.46 -23.80
CA ASP A 214 51.70 -25.33 -23.79
C ASP A 214 52.96 -24.46 -23.62
N ASN A 215 53.91 -24.89 -22.77
CA ASN A 215 55.18 -24.21 -22.47
C ASN A 215 55.18 -22.98 -21.52
N ILE A 216 54.24 -22.88 -20.58
CA ILE A 216 54.26 -21.82 -19.53
C ILE A 216 54.69 -22.36 -18.17
N ASP A 217 55.42 -21.53 -17.42
CA ASP A 217 55.60 -21.69 -15.98
C ASP A 217 54.32 -21.30 -15.23
N TYR A 218 53.50 -22.31 -14.93
CA TYR A 218 52.22 -22.13 -14.24
C TYR A 218 52.37 -21.47 -12.85
N GLU A 219 53.52 -21.59 -12.17
CA GLU A 219 53.70 -20.93 -10.88
C GLU A 219 53.82 -19.42 -11.02
N GLU A 220 54.48 -18.95 -12.08
CA GLU A 220 54.63 -17.52 -12.37
C GLU A 220 53.29 -16.87 -12.76
N VAL A 221 52.49 -17.55 -13.59
CA VAL A 221 51.14 -17.08 -13.96
C VAL A 221 50.22 -16.99 -12.75
N ILE A 222 50.24 -18.01 -11.88
CA ILE A 222 49.42 -18.00 -10.65
C ILE A 222 49.86 -16.87 -9.73
N LEU A 223 51.17 -16.62 -9.61
CA LEU A 223 51.71 -15.53 -8.82
C LEU A 223 51.27 -14.16 -9.36
N GLU A 224 51.34 -13.94 -10.67
CA GLU A 224 50.94 -12.67 -11.31
C GLU A 224 49.44 -12.43 -11.24
N ASN A 225 48.63 -13.45 -11.55
CA ASN A 225 47.17 -13.35 -11.48
C ASN A 225 46.68 -13.18 -10.04
N THR A 226 47.37 -13.78 -9.06
CA THR A 226 47.08 -13.52 -7.63
C THR A 226 47.30 -12.06 -7.28
N TYR A 227 48.41 -11.45 -7.73
CA TYR A 227 48.68 -10.04 -7.48
C TYR A 227 47.66 -9.12 -8.17
N LEU A 228 47.32 -9.39 -9.44
CA LEU A 228 46.31 -8.64 -10.17
C LEU A 228 44.94 -8.74 -9.49
N TYR A 229 44.58 -9.93 -9.02
CA TYR A 229 43.32 -10.12 -8.29
C TYR A 229 43.27 -9.27 -7.03
N ILE A 230 44.33 -9.29 -6.21
CA ILE A 230 44.44 -8.45 -5.00
C ILE A 230 44.34 -6.96 -5.33
N LYS A 231 44.95 -6.53 -6.44
CA LYS A 231 44.96 -5.12 -6.84
C LYS A 231 43.56 -4.60 -7.18
N TYR A 232 42.70 -5.43 -7.75
CA TYR A 232 41.40 -5.00 -8.27
C TYR A 232 40.19 -5.52 -7.47
N ASN A 233 40.40 -6.41 -6.50
CA ASN A 233 39.32 -7.05 -5.74
C ASN A 233 39.60 -7.08 -4.25
N LYS A 234 38.52 -6.90 -3.47
CA LYS A 234 38.53 -7.01 -2.01
C LYS A 234 38.80 -8.45 -1.57
N CYS A 235 39.91 -8.71 -0.89
CA CYS A 235 40.26 -10.04 -0.39
C CYS A 235 41.29 -10.03 0.76
N ASP A 236 41.26 -11.04 1.64
CA ASP A 236 42.32 -11.25 2.64
C ASP A 236 43.56 -11.85 1.95
N TYR A 237 44.59 -11.05 1.74
CA TYR A 237 45.87 -11.51 1.20
C TYR A 237 46.95 -11.70 2.27
N THR A 238 46.65 -11.42 3.54
CA THR A 238 47.66 -11.35 4.62
C THR A 238 48.33 -12.69 4.88
N TYR A 239 47.67 -13.81 4.58
CA TYR A 239 48.24 -15.15 4.72
C TYR A 239 49.37 -15.44 3.71
N LEU A 240 49.39 -14.75 2.56
CA LEU A 240 50.44 -14.87 1.54
C LEU A 240 51.81 -14.37 2.02
N TYR A 241 51.88 -13.65 3.14
CA TYR A 241 53.15 -13.28 3.77
C TYR A 241 54.05 -14.50 4.09
N LYS A 242 53.45 -15.68 4.30
CA LYS A 242 54.18 -16.94 4.51
C LYS A 242 54.78 -17.52 3.21
N ASN A 243 54.24 -17.16 2.05
CA ASN A 243 54.75 -17.59 0.75
C ASN A 243 55.96 -16.71 0.39
N LYS A 244 57.16 -17.28 0.54
CA LYS A 244 58.43 -16.54 0.31
C LYS A 244 58.54 -16.02 -1.12
N SER A 245 58.14 -16.81 -2.12
CA SER A 245 58.22 -16.40 -3.53
C SER A 245 57.32 -15.20 -3.80
N PHE A 246 56.08 -15.24 -3.33
CA PHE A 246 55.12 -14.13 -3.48
C PHE A 246 55.58 -12.88 -2.70
N ARG A 247 55.99 -13.05 -1.44
CA ARG A 247 56.45 -11.95 -0.58
C ARG A 247 57.69 -11.25 -1.14
N ASN A 248 58.64 -12.01 -1.71
CA ASN A 248 59.86 -11.45 -2.27
C ASN A 248 59.60 -10.70 -3.58
N LYS A 249 58.66 -11.17 -4.41
CA LYS A 249 58.29 -10.51 -5.67
C LYS A 249 57.40 -9.27 -5.43
N TYR A 250 56.54 -9.28 -4.42
CA TYR A 250 55.63 -8.17 -4.09
C TYR A 250 55.74 -7.68 -2.62
N PRO A 251 56.91 -7.19 -2.16
CA PRO A 251 57.09 -6.73 -0.78
C PRO A 251 56.32 -5.45 -0.43
N GLN A 252 55.86 -4.69 -1.44
CA GLN A 252 55.18 -3.40 -1.29
C GLN A 252 53.77 -3.48 -0.73
N ILE A 253 53.12 -4.66 -0.73
CA ILE A 253 51.75 -4.81 -0.19
C ILE A 253 51.72 -5.31 1.27
N PHE A 254 52.87 -5.67 1.83
CA PHE A 254 53.01 -6.21 3.18
C PHE A 254 53.67 -5.21 4.13
N LEU A 255 53.16 -5.12 5.36
CA LEU A 255 53.74 -4.28 6.41
C LEU A 255 54.83 -5.03 7.19
N ASP A 256 55.92 -4.33 7.50
CA ASP A 256 57.05 -4.87 8.25
C ASP A 256 57.02 -4.39 9.71
N PHE A 257 56.23 -5.06 10.54
CA PHE A 257 56.07 -4.70 11.95
C PHE A 257 57.34 -4.91 12.78
N GLU A 258 58.20 -5.86 12.38
CA GLU A 258 59.40 -6.22 13.15
C GLU A 258 60.46 -5.12 13.05
N LYS A 259 60.62 -4.51 11.86
CA LYS A 259 61.56 -3.40 11.63
C LYS A 259 61.30 -2.18 12.53
N PHE A 260 60.04 -1.93 12.89
CA PHE A 260 59.63 -0.72 13.63
C PHE A 260 59.25 -1.00 15.10
N GLY A 261 59.47 -2.22 15.60
CA GLY A 261 59.25 -2.54 17.02
C GLY A 261 57.81 -2.37 17.51
N VAL A 262 56.81 -2.65 16.66
CA VAL A 262 55.39 -2.48 16.99
C VAL A 262 54.95 -3.50 18.04
N ASP A 263 54.28 -3.04 19.10
CA ASP A 263 53.81 -3.92 20.18
C ASP A 263 52.76 -4.93 19.67
N LYS A 264 52.61 -6.04 20.42
CA LYS A 264 51.76 -7.17 20.02
C LYS A 264 50.27 -6.80 19.89
N ILE A 265 49.79 -5.82 20.65
CA ILE A 265 48.37 -5.42 20.65
C ILE A 265 48.11 -4.58 19.39
N THR A 266 48.88 -3.51 19.19
CA THR A 266 48.76 -2.64 18.00
C THR A 266 48.97 -3.42 16.71
N LYS A 267 49.95 -4.33 16.67
CA LYS A 267 50.17 -5.24 15.53
C LYS A 267 48.93 -6.08 15.25
N LYS A 268 48.28 -6.63 16.27
CA LYS A 268 47.08 -7.47 16.11
C LYS A 268 45.90 -6.65 15.59
N GLU A 269 45.72 -5.42 16.07
CA GLU A 269 44.67 -4.52 15.63
C GLU A 269 44.83 -4.11 14.16
N ILE A 270 46.03 -3.65 13.76
CA ILE A 270 46.33 -3.29 12.36
C ILE A 270 46.19 -4.51 11.45
N MET A 271 46.68 -5.69 11.87
CA MET A 271 46.52 -6.92 11.08
C MET A 271 45.06 -7.35 10.89
N ASN A 272 44.19 -7.11 11.88
CA ASN A 272 42.76 -7.37 11.73
C ASN A 272 42.10 -6.40 10.74
N ILE A 273 42.50 -5.13 10.75
CA ILE A 273 42.04 -4.12 9.77
C ILE A 273 42.43 -4.54 8.34
N LEU A 274 43.68 -4.96 8.14
CA LEU A 274 44.17 -5.41 6.83
C LEU A 274 43.49 -6.69 6.34
N LYS A 275 43.21 -7.65 7.22
CA LYS A 275 42.50 -8.90 6.85
C LYS A 275 41.10 -8.64 6.30
N ASN A 276 40.43 -7.63 6.83
CA ASN A 276 39.08 -7.27 6.39
C ASN A 276 39.10 -6.29 5.21
N ASP A 277 40.30 -5.89 4.73
CA ASP A 277 40.50 -4.85 3.73
C ASP A 277 39.69 -3.58 4.08
N ASP A 278 39.90 -3.13 5.32
CA ASP A 278 39.17 -2.03 5.96
C ASP A 278 40.09 -0.88 6.42
N LEU A 279 41.35 -0.83 5.97
CA LEU A 279 42.22 0.29 6.33
C LEU A 279 41.64 1.58 5.75
N SER A 280 41.32 2.51 6.64
CA SER A 280 40.65 3.77 6.32
C SER A 280 41.54 4.96 6.67
N PHE A 281 41.22 6.12 6.10
CA PHE A 281 42.01 7.34 6.32
C PHE A 281 42.10 7.75 7.80
N LYS A 282 41.05 7.50 8.60
CA LYS A 282 41.05 7.76 10.05
C LYS A 282 42.01 6.86 10.84
N ASP A 283 42.33 5.67 10.33
CA ASP A 283 43.24 4.76 11.02
C ASP A 283 44.66 5.33 11.07
N VAL A 284 45.04 6.17 10.10
CA VAL A 284 46.34 6.88 10.08
C VAL A 284 46.46 7.82 11.28
N ALA A 285 45.39 8.54 11.63
CA ALA A 285 45.36 9.39 12.82
C ALA A 285 45.29 8.58 14.13
N LYS A 286 44.59 7.44 14.11
CA LYS A 286 44.44 6.57 15.28
C LYS A 286 45.74 5.84 15.64
N TYR A 287 46.50 5.39 14.64
CA TYR A 287 47.77 4.68 14.82
C TYR A 287 48.89 5.43 14.10
N PRO A 288 49.54 6.42 14.75
CA PRO A 288 50.57 7.26 14.13
C PRO A 288 51.72 6.48 13.47
N ILE A 289 52.03 5.27 13.98
CA ILE A 289 53.05 4.36 13.43
C ILE A 289 52.75 3.94 11.97
N LEU A 290 51.50 3.99 11.53
CA LEU A 290 51.12 3.72 10.14
C LEU A 290 51.81 4.69 9.18
N LYS A 291 52.10 5.92 9.60
CA LYS A 291 52.82 6.90 8.75
C LYS A 291 54.22 6.41 8.37
N GLU A 292 54.86 5.61 9.22
CA GLU A 292 56.17 5.03 8.94
C GLU A 292 56.06 3.69 8.21
N LEU A 293 55.10 2.85 8.61
CA LEU A 293 54.89 1.51 8.02
C LEU A 293 54.43 1.54 6.56
N LEU A 294 53.69 2.58 6.17
CA LEU A 294 53.05 2.71 4.86
C LEU A 294 53.95 3.38 3.80
N ILE A 295 55.06 4.03 4.19
CA ILE A 295 55.96 4.67 3.23
C ILE A 295 56.62 3.61 2.32
N GLY A 296 56.60 3.85 1.01
CA GLY A 296 57.14 2.93 0.01
C GLY A 296 56.28 1.68 -0.20
N LYS A 297 55.04 1.68 0.28
CA LYS A 297 54.05 0.62 0.09
C LYS A 297 53.06 0.99 -0.99
N ASP A 298 52.36 0.01 -1.54
CA ASP A 298 51.28 0.26 -2.49
C ASP A 298 50.03 0.73 -1.75
N LEU A 299 49.88 2.04 -1.60
CA LEU A 299 48.77 2.67 -0.89
C LEU A 299 47.43 2.46 -1.59
N THR A 300 47.41 2.17 -2.91
CA THR A 300 46.16 1.90 -3.63
C THR A 300 45.54 0.57 -3.20
N ILE A 301 46.39 -0.42 -2.91
CA ILE A 301 45.97 -1.73 -2.40
C ILE A 301 45.66 -1.63 -0.90
N LEU A 302 46.49 -0.93 -0.14
CA LEU A 302 46.33 -0.87 1.31
C LEU A 302 45.09 -0.06 1.73
N PHE A 303 44.71 0.98 1.00
CA PHE A 303 43.43 1.67 1.16
C PHE A 303 42.35 1.11 0.22
N GLY A 304 42.39 -0.21 -0.06
CA GLY A 304 41.64 -0.90 -1.11
C GLY A 304 40.14 -0.57 -1.15
N LYS A 305 39.46 -0.44 0.00
CA LYS A 305 38.06 -0.01 0.07
C LYS A 305 37.82 1.42 -0.45
N GLU A 306 38.63 2.38 -0.03
CA GLU A 306 38.53 3.79 -0.43
C GLU A 306 38.94 3.96 -1.91
N ALA A 307 39.94 3.19 -2.33
CA ALA A 307 40.35 3.08 -3.72
C ALA A 307 39.24 2.50 -4.58
N TYR A 308 38.63 1.37 -4.17
CA TYR A 308 37.57 0.67 -4.89
C TYR A 308 36.33 1.54 -5.09
N ILE A 309 35.90 2.30 -4.07
CA ILE A 309 34.83 3.30 -4.21
C ILE A 309 35.21 4.29 -5.31
N SER A 310 36.43 4.81 -5.28
CA SER A 310 36.95 5.72 -6.32
C SER A 310 36.94 5.06 -7.71
N TYR A 311 37.39 3.81 -7.86
CA TYR A 311 37.39 3.07 -9.13
C TYR A 311 35.98 2.79 -9.65
N LYS A 312 35.06 2.35 -8.79
CA LYS A 312 33.68 2.00 -9.19
C LYS A 312 32.96 3.22 -9.76
N TYR A 313 33.05 4.37 -9.09
CA TYR A 313 32.47 5.61 -9.59
C TYR A 313 33.20 6.14 -10.83
N ALA A 314 34.53 6.07 -10.85
CA ALA A 314 35.31 6.48 -12.01
C ALA A 314 34.99 5.62 -13.26
N LYS A 315 34.82 4.30 -13.12
CA LYS A 315 34.42 3.39 -14.20
C LYS A 315 33.03 3.70 -14.75
N VAL A 316 32.06 3.97 -13.86
CA VAL A 316 30.69 4.39 -14.26
C VAL A 316 30.71 5.71 -15.02
N LEU A 317 31.57 6.65 -14.61
CA LEU A 317 31.67 7.99 -15.19
C LEU A 317 32.73 8.10 -16.31
N GLN A 318 33.39 7.00 -16.71
CA GLN A 318 34.51 6.97 -17.66
C GLN A 318 35.67 7.94 -17.30
N LYS A 319 35.92 8.13 -16.00
CA LYS A 319 37.00 8.97 -15.45
C LYS A 319 38.17 8.13 -14.94
N LYS A 320 39.32 8.77 -14.68
CA LYS A 320 40.44 8.14 -13.98
C LYS A 320 40.17 8.03 -12.46
N PRO A 321 40.71 7.02 -11.77
CA PRO A 321 40.61 6.90 -10.31
C PRO A 321 41.32 8.07 -9.61
N ILE A 322 40.62 8.75 -8.69
CA ILE A 322 41.17 9.96 -8.05
C ILE A 322 42.33 9.66 -7.10
N LEU A 323 42.29 8.52 -6.40
CA LEU A 323 43.32 8.17 -5.43
C LEU A 323 44.68 7.95 -6.11
N GLU A 324 44.72 7.19 -7.21
CA GLU A 324 45.93 7.06 -8.04
C GLU A 324 46.40 8.42 -8.55
N SER A 325 45.47 9.26 -9.00
CA SER A 325 45.79 10.59 -9.52
C SER A 325 46.43 11.48 -8.45
N ILE A 326 45.96 11.42 -7.20
CA ILE A 326 46.58 12.13 -6.07
C ILE A 326 47.96 11.56 -5.74
N LEU A 327 48.08 10.24 -5.64
CA LEU A 327 49.36 9.58 -5.32
C LEU A 327 50.43 9.81 -6.39
N ASN A 328 50.05 10.13 -7.63
CA ASN A 328 50.97 10.53 -8.69
C ASN A 328 51.46 11.98 -8.55
N CYS A 329 50.73 12.86 -7.87
CA CYS A 329 51.07 14.28 -7.72
C CYS A 329 51.86 14.60 -6.44
N ILE A 330 51.76 13.77 -5.40
CA ILE A 330 52.39 14.01 -4.09
C ILE A 330 53.09 12.76 -3.55
N THR A 331 54.03 12.94 -2.61
CA THR A 331 54.72 11.82 -1.96
C THR A 331 53.83 11.09 -0.96
N ASP A 332 54.12 9.82 -0.67
CA ASP A 332 53.43 9.02 0.35
C ASP A 332 53.31 9.76 1.69
N LYS A 333 54.41 10.40 2.13
CA LYS A 333 54.43 11.18 3.37
C LYS A 333 53.38 12.30 3.35
N LYS A 334 53.32 13.08 2.27
CA LYS A 334 52.35 14.16 2.09
C LYS A 334 50.92 13.64 2.03
N PHE A 335 50.70 12.50 1.38
CA PHE A 335 49.39 11.86 1.32
C PHE A 335 48.93 11.36 2.71
N LEU A 336 49.83 10.76 3.48
CA LEU A 336 49.55 10.30 4.84
C LEU A 336 49.30 11.48 5.81
N ASP A 337 49.99 12.61 5.61
CA ASP A 337 49.67 13.86 6.31
C ASP A 337 48.23 14.35 5.98
N ILE A 338 47.81 14.26 4.72
CA ILE A 338 46.42 14.56 4.31
C ILE A 338 45.42 13.60 4.99
N CYS A 339 45.71 12.31 5.03
CA CYS A 339 44.87 11.32 5.72
C CYS A 339 44.71 11.64 7.22
N GLU A 340 45.79 12.05 7.88
CA GLU A 340 45.75 12.43 9.30
C GLU A 340 44.91 13.69 9.53
N ILE A 341 45.00 14.69 8.64
CA ILE A 341 44.28 15.95 8.80
C ILE A 341 42.78 15.78 8.53
N TYR A 342 42.41 15.10 7.44
CA TYR A 342 41.01 14.98 7.01
C TYR A 342 40.32 13.71 7.53
N GLN A 343 41.07 12.69 7.94
CA GLN A 343 40.55 11.46 8.55
C GLN A 343 39.38 10.87 7.74
N GLU A 344 38.27 10.53 8.39
CA GLU A 344 37.06 10.01 7.76
C GLU A 344 36.40 10.98 6.76
N TYR A 345 36.68 12.29 6.85
CA TYR A 345 36.14 13.28 5.91
C TYR A 345 36.77 13.19 4.52
N LEU A 346 37.99 12.67 4.41
CA LEU A 346 38.69 12.55 3.14
C LEU A 346 37.92 11.69 2.14
N GLY A 347 37.31 10.58 2.58
CA GLY A 347 36.51 9.72 1.70
C GLY A 347 35.31 10.46 1.08
N TYR A 348 34.59 11.26 1.88
CA TYR A 348 33.48 12.08 1.39
C TYR A 348 33.93 13.15 0.40
N ILE A 349 35.07 13.80 0.68
CA ILE A 349 35.66 14.81 -0.20
C ILE A 349 36.09 14.20 -1.53
N LEU A 350 36.82 13.08 -1.50
CA LEU A 350 37.31 12.43 -2.72
C LEU A 350 36.17 11.93 -3.61
N ARG A 351 35.14 11.33 -3.01
CA ARG A 351 33.93 10.90 -3.73
C ARG A 351 33.27 12.08 -4.44
N ASP A 352 33.13 13.18 -3.72
CA ASP A 352 32.51 14.38 -4.25
C ASP A 352 33.32 14.99 -5.41
N ILE A 353 34.65 15.08 -5.25
CA ILE A 353 35.53 15.59 -6.30
C ILE A 353 35.45 14.74 -7.58
N VAL A 354 35.42 13.40 -7.46
CA VAL A 354 35.24 12.49 -8.61
C VAL A 354 33.95 12.78 -9.37
N THR A 355 32.86 13.04 -8.64
CA THR A 355 31.55 13.30 -9.26
C THR A 355 31.48 14.67 -9.92
N ARG A 356 31.95 15.72 -9.25
CA ARG A 356 31.75 17.12 -9.67
C ARG A 356 32.85 17.67 -10.58
N PHE A 357 34.07 17.16 -10.51
CA PHE A 357 35.22 17.72 -11.22
C PHE A 357 35.87 16.69 -12.16
N ASN A 358 36.49 17.16 -13.23
CA ASN A 358 37.51 16.38 -13.94
C ASN A 358 38.84 16.69 -13.27
N PHE A 359 39.29 15.80 -12.39
CA PHE A 359 40.60 15.92 -11.76
C PHE A 359 41.68 15.74 -12.84
N GLN A 360 42.08 16.84 -13.47
CA GLN A 360 43.04 16.91 -14.57
C GLN A 360 44.03 18.04 -14.28
N GLY A 361 45.05 17.76 -13.48
CA GLY A 361 46.12 18.72 -13.21
C GLY A 361 47.18 18.14 -12.26
N ASP A 362 48.42 18.59 -12.43
CA ASP A 362 49.51 18.35 -11.47
C ASP A 362 49.34 19.32 -10.30
N TYR A 363 48.68 18.87 -9.22
CA TYR A 363 48.48 19.71 -8.04
C TYR A 363 49.74 19.74 -7.18
N THR A 364 50.18 20.93 -6.78
CA THR A 364 51.11 21.07 -5.66
C THR A 364 50.42 20.62 -4.36
N TYR A 365 51.20 20.28 -3.33
CA TYR A 365 50.66 19.90 -2.03
C TYR A 365 49.71 20.97 -1.46
N GLU A 366 50.08 22.24 -1.57
CA GLU A 366 49.26 23.37 -1.11
C GLU A 366 48.01 23.57 -1.98
N GLY A 367 48.13 23.42 -3.31
CA GLY A 367 46.98 23.48 -4.22
C GLY A 367 45.95 22.40 -3.94
N LEU A 368 46.39 21.17 -3.67
CA LEU A 368 45.51 20.06 -3.28
C LEU A 368 44.88 20.32 -1.91
N ARG A 369 45.66 20.81 -0.93
CA ARG A 369 45.14 21.18 0.40
C ARG A 369 44.01 22.20 0.29
N ASN A 370 44.19 23.26 -0.50
CA ASN A 370 43.16 24.28 -0.72
C ASN A 370 41.90 23.69 -1.37
N LEU A 371 42.05 22.86 -2.40
CA LEU A 371 40.90 22.19 -3.05
C LEU A 371 40.09 21.32 -2.06
N LEU A 372 40.79 20.56 -1.21
CA LEU A 372 40.15 19.71 -0.20
C LEU A 372 39.46 20.55 0.89
N ASP A 373 40.08 21.65 1.35
CA ASP A 373 39.49 22.58 2.32
C ASP A 373 38.24 23.28 1.74
N ASP A 374 38.29 23.71 0.46
CA ASP A 374 37.16 24.29 -0.27
C ASP A 374 35.98 23.32 -0.36
N ASN A 375 36.27 22.07 -0.71
CA ASN A 375 35.26 21.04 -0.84
C ASN A 375 34.62 20.70 0.52
N LEU A 376 35.44 20.51 1.55
CA LEU A 376 34.96 20.22 2.90
C LEU A 376 34.07 21.35 3.42
N TYR A 377 34.47 22.60 3.22
CA TYR A 377 33.69 23.77 3.62
C TYR A 377 32.31 23.78 2.96
N GLU A 378 32.24 23.53 1.64
CA GLU A 378 30.97 23.43 0.93
C GLU A 378 30.12 22.23 1.41
N GLN A 379 30.73 21.09 1.74
CA GLN A 379 29.98 19.96 2.30
C GLN A 379 29.39 20.28 3.67
N ILE A 380 30.13 20.98 4.53
CA ILE A 380 29.63 21.45 5.84
C ILE A 380 28.44 22.40 5.63
N LEU A 381 28.56 23.36 4.71
CA LEU A 381 27.45 24.25 4.35
C LEU A 381 26.22 23.50 3.86
N ASN A 382 26.41 22.36 3.19
CA ASN A 382 25.36 21.46 2.73
C ASN A 382 24.93 20.42 3.78
N GLY A 383 25.29 20.61 5.06
CA GLY A 383 24.79 19.82 6.17
C GLY A 383 25.67 18.65 6.61
N LEU A 384 26.91 18.54 6.12
CA LEU A 384 27.86 17.56 6.64
C LEU A 384 28.16 17.85 8.12
N VAL A 385 27.95 16.84 8.97
CA VAL A 385 28.35 16.88 10.38
C VAL A 385 29.86 16.74 10.46
N TYR A 386 30.52 17.56 11.28
CA TYR A 386 31.96 17.50 11.45
C TYR A 386 32.38 17.71 12.91
N ASP A 387 33.52 17.13 13.30
CA ASP A 387 34.09 17.20 14.65
C ASP A 387 35.01 18.44 14.81
N LYS A 388 34.96 19.05 16.00
CA LYS A 388 35.90 20.08 16.51
C LYS A 388 37.38 19.62 16.47
N LYS A 389 37.64 18.32 16.36
CA LYS A 389 38.99 17.73 16.25
C LYS A 389 39.61 17.77 14.85
N VAL A 390 38.87 18.14 13.81
CA VAL A 390 39.45 18.41 12.48
C VAL A 390 40.25 19.72 12.57
N ARG A 391 41.46 19.65 13.13
CA ARG A 391 42.26 20.80 13.53
C ARG A 391 43.41 21.03 12.57
N ASN A 392 43.21 22.02 11.72
CA ASN A 392 43.92 23.29 11.76
C ASN A 392 42.99 24.23 11.01
N ILE A 393 42.01 24.81 11.74
CA ILE A 393 40.96 25.63 11.15
C ILE A 393 41.63 26.80 10.44
N SER A 394 41.83 26.65 9.14
CA SER A 394 42.13 27.77 8.27
C SER A 394 41.05 28.83 8.53
N ASP A 395 41.38 30.11 8.35
CA ASP A 395 40.42 31.20 8.59
C ASP A 395 39.06 30.98 7.88
N LYS A 396 39.06 30.15 6.83
CA LYS A 396 37.89 29.69 6.09
C LYS A 396 36.80 28.99 6.93
N PHE A 397 37.13 28.22 7.97
CA PHE A 397 36.10 27.49 8.75
C PHE A 397 35.62 28.23 10.01
N LYS A 398 36.10 29.46 10.27
CA LYS A 398 35.77 30.22 11.51
C LYS A 398 34.28 30.57 11.63
N ASN A 399 33.61 30.82 10.51
CA ASN A 399 32.19 31.17 10.47
C ASN A 399 31.26 29.94 10.56
N VAL A 400 31.76 28.73 10.28
CA VAL A 400 30.98 27.49 10.42
C VAL A 400 31.30 26.74 11.70
N SER A 401 32.15 27.29 12.60
CA SER A 401 32.58 26.67 13.85
C SER A 401 32.21 27.51 15.08
N LEU A 402 31.95 26.85 16.21
CA LEU A 402 31.74 27.52 17.49
C LEU A 402 33.06 27.86 18.20
N ASP A 403 33.00 28.89 19.03
CA ASP A 403 34.10 29.25 19.92
C ASP A 403 34.35 28.15 20.97
N ALA A 404 35.58 28.07 21.48
CA ALA A 404 35.99 27.01 22.38
C ALA A 404 35.21 27.03 23.72
N GLU A 405 34.76 28.22 24.13
CA GLU A 405 34.04 28.51 25.38
C GLU A 405 32.52 28.30 25.28
N ALA A 406 31.98 27.98 24.09
CA ALA A 406 30.55 27.71 23.92
C ALA A 406 30.11 26.54 24.82
N SER A 407 28.90 26.63 25.39
CA SER A 407 28.37 25.60 26.30
C SER A 407 28.28 24.21 25.63
N LEU A 408 28.43 23.15 26.42
CA LEU A 408 28.28 21.75 25.96
C LEU A 408 26.93 21.50 25.28
N GLU A 409 25.87 22.17 25.74
CA GLU A 409 24.54 22.10 25.14
C GLU A 409 24.54 22.65 23.71
N LEU A 410 25.08 23.85 23.52
CA LEU A 410 25.17 24.47 22.19
C LEU A 410 26.08 23.68 21.26
N GLN A 411 27.21 23.16 21.76
CA GLN A 411 28.10 22.30 20.99
C GLN A 411 27.40 21.03 20.48
N ARG A 412 26.62 20.36 21.33
CA ARG A 412 25.86 19.15 20.93
C ARG A 412 24.86 19.40 19.82
N VAL A 413 24.21 20.56 19.85
CA VAL A 413 23.24 20.95 18.83
C VAL A 413 23.94 21.35 17.54
N PHE A 414 24.99 22.16 17.64
CA PHE A 414 25.67 22.73 16.48
C PHE A 414 26.45 21.68 15.69
N TYR A 415 27.09 20.75 16.37
CA TYR A 415 27.83 19.63 15.77
C TYR A 415 26.99 18.34 15.68
N GLY A 416 25.70 18.38 15.98
CA GLY A 416 24.82 17.21 15.97
C GLY A 416 24.20 16.91 14.59
N GLU A 417 23.74 15.67 14.40
CA GLU A 417 23.11 15.23 13.14
C GLU A 417 21.76 15.89 12.84
N ARG A 418 21.03 16.32 13.88
CA ARG A 418 19.64 16.79 13.74
C ARG A 418 19.47 18.30 13.55
N GLY A 419 20.55 19.08 13.57
CA GLY A 419 20.52 20.54 13.36
C GLY A 419 19.49 21.31 14.19
N LEU A 420 19.02 22.44 13.67
CA LEU A 420 17.95 23.28 14.24
C LEU A 420 17.02 23.78 13.14
N ASN A 421 15.71 23.56 13.29
CA ASN A 421 14.71 24.17 12.40
C ASN A 421 14.52 25.66 12.73
N PHE A 422 13.81 26.41 11.89
CA PHE A 422 13.68 27.86 12.06
C PHE A 422 13.00 28.24 13.37
N LYS A 423 12.01 27.47 13.83
CA LYS A 423 11.35 27.70 15.12
C LYS A 423 12.32 27.58 16.29
N LYS A 424 13.11 26.50 16.34
CA LYS A 424 14.09 26.30 17.42
C LYS A 424 15.21 27.32 17.31
N LEU A 425 15.75 27.55 16.12
CA LEU A 425 16.82 28.52 15.91
C LEU A 425 16.41 29.92 16.37
N GLY A 426 15.18 30.34 16.06
CA GLY A 426 14.64 31.60 16.55
C GLY A 426 14.58 31.73 18.08
N ASN A 427 14.45 30.60 18.81
CA ASN A 427 14.52 30.61 20.27
C ASN A 427 15.98 30.74 20.76
N TYR A 428 16.92 30.03 20.14
CA TYR A 428 18.36 30.14 20.46
C TYR A 428 18.89 31.56 20.21
N LEU A 429 18.46 32.21 19.13
CA LEU A 429 18.87 33.59 18.81
C LEU A 429 18.25 34.65 19.74
N LYS A 430 17.17 34.34 20.46
CA LYS A 430 16.55 35.24 21.46
C LYS A 430 17.21 35.15 22.83
N ASP A 431 17.85 34.02 23.14
CA ASP A 431 18.50 33.79 24.42
C ASP A 431 19.95 34.31 24.37
N GLU A 432 20.24 35.32 25.18
CA GLU A 432 21.55 35.99 25.23
C GLU A 432 22.71 35.03 25.51
N ARG A 433 22.45 33.90 26.19
CA ARG A 433 23.47 32.88 26.50
C ARG A 433 24.02 32.18 25.27
N TYR A 434 23.22 32.06 24.20
CA TYR A 434 23.61 31.37 22.97
C TYR A 434 23.85 32.36 21.82
N ARG A 435 23.12 33.48 21.81
CA ARG A 435 23.15 34.49 20.74
C ARG A 435 24.57 34.94 20.37
N ASN A 436 25.40 35.28 21.37
CA ASN A 436 26.76 35.76 21.15
C ASN A 436 27.69 34.75 20.42
N TYR A 437 27.33 33.47 20.43
CA TYR A 437 28.09 32.41 19.75
C TYR A 437 27.54 32.05 18.35
N LEU A 438 26.40 32.62 17.96
CA LEU A 438 25.67 32.27 16.73
C LEU A 438 25.55 33.44 15.74
N GLU A 439 25.59 34.70 16.18
CA GLU A 439 25.33 35.87 15.34
C GLU A 439 26.31 36.07 14.18
N ASP A 440 27.59 35.73 14.39
CA ASP A 440 28.65 35.81 13.37
C ASP A 440 28.83 34.51 12.58
N LYS A 441 27.99 33.51 12.85
CA LYS A 441 28.09 32.17 12.26
C LYS A 441 27.17 31.99 11.07
N ASP A 442 27.60 31.11 10.17
CA ASP A 442 26.77 30.63 9.08
C ASP A 442 25.89 29.48 9.59
N LEU A 443 24.59 29.78 9.73
CA LEU A 443 23.63 28.86 10.33
C LEU A 443 22.97 27.92 9.30
N ARG A 444 23.34 28.00 8.01
CA ARG A 444 22.84 27.10 6.94
C ARG A 444 22.93 25.61 7.30
N PRO A 445 24.06 25.11 7.82
CA PRO A 445 24.20 23.69 8.12
C PRO A 445 23.18 23.21 9.15
N LEU A 446 22.77 24.07 10.07
CA LEU A 446 21.80 23.72 11.11
C LEU A 446 20.40 23.56 10.53
N ILE A 447 20.00 24.45 9.64
CA ILE A 447 18.70 24.38 8.96
C ILE A 447 18.66 23.13 8.06
N ILE A 448 19.67 22.94 7.20
CA ILE A 448 19.70 21.85 6.21
C ILE A 448 19.61 20.46 6.87
N ARG A 449 20.25 20.28 8.04
CA ARG A 449 20.20 19.02 8.82
C ARG A 449 18.88 18.79 9.56
N SER A 450 18.04 19.81 9.73
CA SER A 450 16.90 19.75 10.65
C SER A 450 15.60 19.22 10.06
N HIS A 451 15.55 19.02 8.74
CA HIS A 451 14.36 18.60 8.01
C HIS A 451 14.63 17.28 7.26
N LEU A 452 13.56 16.55 6.93
CA LEU A 452 13.63 15.20 6.37
C LEU A 452 14.37 15.12 5.02
N ASN A 453 14.37 16.20 4.23
CA ASN A 453 14.99 16.24 2.91
C ASN A 453 15.98 17.42 2.78
N PRO A 454 17.28 17.18 3.02
CA PRO A 454 18.33 18.20 2.92
C PRO A 454 18.42 18.87 1.53
N THR A 455 18.11 18.13 0.45
CA THR A 455 18.22 18.63 -0.93
C THR A 455 17.29 19.80 -1.22
N GLU A 456 16.08 19.78 -0.68
CA GLU A 456 15.13 20.88 -0.83
C GLU A 456 15.56 22.15 -0.09
N ASN A 457 16.14 21.98 1.10
CA ASN A 457 16.68 23.10 1.88
C ASN A 457 17.88 23.74 1.17
N ILE A 458 18.77 22.91 0.62
CA ILE A 458 19.89 23.39 -0.20
C ILE A 458 19.36 24.21 -1.38
N LYS A 459 18.32 23.73 -2.08
CA LYS A 459 17.69 24.47 -3.19
C LYS A 459 17.15 25.84 -2.73
N LEU A 460 16.57 25.94 -1.54
CA LEU A 460 16.09 27.20 -0.97
C LEU A 460 17.23 28.21 -0.83
N PHE A 461 18.33 27.81 -0.19
CA PHE A 461 19.51 28.67 0.00
C PHE A 461 20.19 29.03 -1.32
N LEU A 462 20.23 28.13 -2.30
CA LEU A 462 20.77 28.42 -3.64
C LEU A 462 19.91 29.43 -4.40
N THR A 463 18.59 29.41 -4.21
CA THR A 463 17.64 30.26 -4.98
C THR A 463 17.45 31.64 -4.36
N LEU A 464 17.28 31.72 -3.03
CA LEU A 464 17.05 32.98 -2.32
C LEU A 464 18.33 33.62 -1.81
N GLY A 465 19.38 32.82 -1.57
CA GLY A 465 20.56 33.25 -0.83
C GLY A 465 20.35 33.17 0.69
N TYR A 466 21.45 33.31 1.43
CA TYR A 466 21.47 33.21 2.89
C TYR A 466 20.51 34.20 3.57
N GLN A 467 20.67 35.49 3.27
CA GLN A 467 19.96 36.56 3.97
C GLN A 467 18.43 36.45 3.81
N ASP A 468 17.95 36.26 2.59
CA ASP A 468 16.52 36.14 2.32
C ASP A 468 15.92 34.87 2.93
N THR A 469 16.64 33.75 2.88
CA THR A 469 16.19 32.47 3.47
C THR A 469 16.08 32.58 4.98
N MET A 470 17.09 33.14 5.64
CA MET A 470 17.10 33.33 7.08
C MET A 470 16.02 34.33 7.54
N SER A 471 15.88 35.45 6.83
CA SER A 471 14.84 36.46 7.12
C SER A 471 13.44 35.87 6.99
N MET A 472 13.16 35.13 5.91
CA MET A 472 11.87 34.48 5.67
C MET A 472 11.55 33.43 6.74
N GLY A 473 12.49 32.50 7.00
CA GLY A 473 12.31 31.41 7.95
C GLY A 473 12.14 31.90 9.38
N LEU A 474 12.91 32.90 9.82
CA LEU A 474 12.77 33.47 11.17
C LEU A 474 11.52 34.33 11.34
N LYS A 475 11.00 34.93 10.27
CA LYS A 475 9.73 35.69 10.28
C LYS A 475 8.51 34.78 10.31
N TYR A 476 8.55 33.62 9.63
CA TYR A 476 7.43 32.67 9.53
C TYR A 476 7.81 31.23 9.93
N PRO A 477 8.39 31.01 11.13
CA PRO A 477 9.07 29.75 11.46
C PRO A 477 8.16 28.53 11.41
N LYS A 478 6.93 28.62 11.93
CA LYS A 478 5.98 27.50 11.92
C LYS A 478 5.55 27.09 10.51
N LEU A 479 5.30 28.07 9.64
CA LEU A 479 4.83 27.84 8.27
C LEU A 479 5.96 27.27 7.41
N VAL A 480 7.15 27.87 7.50
CA VAL A 480 8.32 27.44 6.74
C VAL A 480 8.76 26.04 7.19
N ASP A 481 8.85 25.79 8.51
CA ASP A 481 9.20 24.46 9.02
C ASP A 481 8.18 23.38 8.56
N ARG A 482 6.89 23.70 8.53
CA ARG A 482 5.84 22.79 8.04
C ARG A 482 6.08 22.45 6.56
N LEU A 483 6.21 23.47 5.70
CA LEU A 483 6.39 23.27 4.26
C LEU A 483 7.68 22.49 3.95
N LEU A 484 8.77 22.74 4.68
CA LEU A 484 10.03 22.03 4.47
C LEU A 484 9.98 20.58 4.96
N ASN A 485 9.21 20.27 6.01
CA ASN A 485 8.99 18.90 6.48
C ASN A 485 8.08 18.11 5.52
N GLU A 486 7.19 18.77 4.80
CA GLU A 486 6.29 18.18 3.81
C GLU A 486 6.90 18.13 2.38
N ASN A 487 8.19 18.42 2.21
CA ASN A 487 8.87 18.49 0.91
C ASN A 487 8.20 19.47 -0.09
N ASN A 488 7.79 20.64 0.40
CA ASN A 488 7.12 21.68 -0.37
C ASN A 488 7.96 22.96 -0.52
N ALA A 489 9.30 22.85 -0.62
CA ALA A 489 10.17 24.01 -0.79
C ALA A 489 9.91 24.79 -2.09
N ASN A 490 9.49 24.10 -3.16
CA ASN A 490 9.13 24.76 -4.43
C ASN A 490 7.92 25.68 -4.29
N LEU A 491 6.88 25.23 -3.57
CA LEU A 491 5.70 26.02 -3.29
C LEU A 491 6.06 27.28 -2.50
N LEU A 492 6.87 27.10 -1.44
CA LEU A 492 7.42 28.19 -0.64
C LEU A 492 8.15 29.23 -1.49
N LEU A 493 9.06 28.78 -2.36
CA LEU A 493 9.81 29.63 -3.29
C LEU A 493 8.89 30.40 -4.23
N LYS A 494 7.95 29.71 -4.87
CA LYS A 494 7.01 30.28 -5.85
C LYS A 494 6.21 31.43 -5.23
N TRP A 495 5.68 31.23 -4.03
CA TRP A 495 4.92 32.25 -3.30
C TRP A 495 5.79 33.40 -2.83
N TYR A 496 6.93 33.12 -2.20
CA TYR A 496 7.78 34.20 -1.67
C TYR A 496 8.31 35.09 -2.78
N LEU A 497 8.75 34.52 -3.90
CA LEU A 497 9.18 35.27 -5.08
C LEU A 497 8.01 35.99 -5.75
N GLY A 498 6.85 35.35 -5.90
CA GLY A 498 5.66 35.96 -6.51
C GLY A 498 5.12 37.17 -5.73
N LEU A 499 5.35 37.22 -4.42
CA LEU A 499 4.99 38.32 -3.52
C LEU A 499 6.16 39.28 -3.23
N ASP A 500 7.14 39.35 -4.14
CA ASP A 500 8.29 40.25 -4.09
C ASP A 500 9.14 40.13 -2.80
N LYS A 501 9.23 38.92 -2.22
CA LYS A 501 9.97 38.62 -0.99
C LYS A 501 9.52 39.42 0.24
N LYS A 502 8.26 39.87 0.30
CA LYS A 502 7.75 40.71 1.41
C LYS A 502 7.09 39.91 2.52
N TYR A 503 6.25 38.93 2.15
CA TYR A 503 5.45 38.15 3.09
C TYR A 503 5.03 36.80 2.50
N LEU A 504 4.49 35.93 3.36
CA LEU A 504 3.88 34.65 2.99
C LEU A 504 2.44 34.60 3.50
N PRO A 505 1.47 34.11 2.70
CA PRO A 505 0.12 33.82 3.18
C PRO A 505 0.10 32.53 4.00
N GLY A 506 -1.05 32.20 4.58
CA GLY A 506 -1.22 30.94 5.32
C GLY A 506 -1.10 29.70 4.42
N TYR A 507 -0.80 28.55 5.04
CA TYR A 507 -0.56 27.27 4.34
C TYR A 507 -1.66 26.91 3.33
N SER A 508 -2.94 26.88 3.75
CA SER A 508 -4.05 26.48 2.87
C SER A 508 -4.21 27.40 1.66
N VAL A 509 -3.93 28.70 1.82
CA VAL A 509 -3.93 29.66 0.70
C VAL A 509 -2.81 29.35 -0.27
N MET A 510 -1.62 29.03 0.26
CA MET A 510 -0.47 28.71 -0.57
C MET A 510 -0.74 27.47 -1.43
N VAL A 511 -1.29 26.42 -0.82
CA VAL A 511 -1.61 25.17 -1.52
C VAL A 511 -2.74 25.37 -2.53
N ALA A 512 -3.87 25.96 -2.12
CA ALA A 512 -5.03 26.10 -3.00
C ALA A 512 -4.75 27.02 -4.20
N LEU A 513 -4.09 28.17 -3.98
CA LEU A 513 -3.91 29.19 -5.02
C LEU A 513 -2.51 29.15 -5.66
N GLU A 514 -1.85 28.00 -5.67
CA GLU A 514 -0.48 27.87 -6.19
C GLU A 514 -0.32 28.45 -7.61
N ASN A 515 -1.34 28.30 -8.47
CA ASN A 515 -1.31 28.77 -9.86
C ASN A 515 -1.86 30.20 -10.03
N ASP A 516 -2.48 30.76 -9.00
CA ASP A 516 -3.21 32.04 -9.03
C ASP A 516 -2.57 33.13 -8.17
N ILE A 517 -1.27 33.02 -7.90
CA ILE A 517 -0.49 34.02 -7.14
C ILE A 517 -0.69 35.46 -7.67
N PRO A 518 -0.72 35.73 -9.00
CA PRO A 518 -0.98 37.07 -9.51
C PRO A 518 -2.38 37.60 -9.16
N LEU A 519 -3.41 36.74 -9.21
CA LEU A 519 -4.79 37.09 -8.84
C LEU A 519 -4.90 37.38 -7.34
N PHE A 520 -4.25 36.54 -6.52
CA PHE A 520 -4.14 36.75 -5.08
C PHE A 520 -3.48 38.10 -4.77
N LYS A 521 -2.29 38.36 -5.35
CA LYS A 521 -1.54 39.61 -5.13
C LYS A 521 -2.36 40.86 -5.49
N LYS A 522 -3.09 40.82 -6.61
CA LYS A 522 -3.97 41.92 -7.02
C LYS A 522 -5.10 42.20 -6.02
N ASN A 523 -5.56 41.18 -5.29
CA ASN A 523 -6.72 41.26 -4.38
C ASN A 523 -6.37 40.98 -2.91
N GLU A 524 -5.08 41.03 -2.54
CA GLU A 524 -4.57 40.66 -1.21
C GLU A 524 -5.24 41.44 -0.07
N LYS A 525 -5.57 42.71 -0.32
CA LYS A 525 -6.25 43.58 0.65
C LYS A 525 -7.70 43.17 0.87
N LYS A 526 -8.41 42.81 -0.22
CA LYS A 526 -9.78 42.30 -0.14
C LYS A 526 -9.81 40.99 0.63
N TRP A 527 -8.91 40.07 0.29
CA TRP A 527 -8.76 38.81 1.00
C TRP A 527 -8.42 39.00 2.48
N SER A 528 -7.40 39.82 2.80
CA SER A 528 -7.00 40.08 4.18
C SER A 528 -8.13 40.70 5.00
N ASN A 529 -8.89 41.61 4.42
CA ASN A 529 -10.03 42.23 5.09
C ASN A 529 -11.18 41.23 5.27
N LEU A 530 -11.46 40.40 4.28
CA LEU A 530 -12.45 39.34 4.35
C LEU A 530 -12.12 38.34 5.46
N VAL A 531 -10.87 37.87 5.53
CA VAL A 531 -10.41 36.93 6.56
C VAL A 531 -10.58 37.53 7.96
N LYS A 532 -10.30 38.84 8.11
CA LYS A 532 -10.51 39.57 9.38
C LYS A 532 -11.99 39.72 9.73
N ILE A 533 -12.82 40.16 8.78
CA ILE A 533 -14.27 40.40 9.00
C ILE A 533 -15.00 39.09 9.29
N CYS A 534 -14.69 38.04 8.54
CA CYS A 534 -15.30 36.72 8.74
C CYS A 534 -14.63 35.93 9.88
N ASN A 535 -13.56 36.47 10.49
CA ASN A 535 -12.80 35.87 11.58
C ASN A 535 -12.40 34.39 11.33
N VAL A 536 -12.03 34.05 10.10
CA VAL A 536 -11.76 32.66 9.67
C VAL A 536 -10.38 32.16 10.07
N SER A 537 -9.58 32.96 10.79
CA SER A 537 -8.25 32.57 11.25
C SER A 537 -8.25 31.47 12.33
N VAL A 538 -9.43 31.09 12.83
CA VAL A 538 -9.62 29.98 13.78
C VAL A 538 -10.03 28.68 13.10
N LEU A 539 -10.26 28.69 11.78
CA LEU A 539 -10.60 27.50 11.01
C LEU A 539 -9.40 26.55 10.92
N ASP A 540 -9.68 25.25 10.91
CA ASP A 540 -8.70 24.24 10.50
C ASP A 540 -8.45 24.30 8.98
N ASP A 541 -7.47 23.51 8.51
CA ASP A 541 -7.05 23.55 7.11
C ASP A 541 -8.17 23.13 6.14
N ASP A 542 -9.03 22.17 6.52
CA ASP A 542 -10.11 21.63 5.71
C ASP A 542 -11.26 22.64 5.54
N MET A 543 -11.60 23.34 6.63
CA MET A 543 -12.58 24.42 6.59
C MET A 543 -12.05 25.65 5.86
N MET A 544 -10.75 25.94 6.00
CA MET A 544 -10.10 27.04 5.31
C MET A 544 -10.06 26.80 3.79
N ASP A 545 -9.84 25.57 3.34
CA ASP A 545 -9.94 25.18 1.92
C ASP A 545 -11.34 25.46 1.36
N GLY A 546 -12.40 25.00 2.04
CA GLY A 546 -13.78 25.29 1.65
C GLY A 546 -14.08 26.79 1.58
N PHE A 547 -13.54 27.57 2.52
CA PHE A 547 -13.68 29.03 2.51
C PHE A 547 -12.95 29.70 1.33
N ILE A 548 -11.74 29.22 0.98
CA ILE A 548 -10.99 29.70 -0.18
C ILE A 548 -11.75 29.40 -1.47
N LYS A 549 -12.26 28.17 -1.64
CA LYS A 549 -13.03 27.76 -2.82
C LYS A 549 -14.32 28.56 -2.98
N LEU A 550 -15.06 28.77 -1.90
CA LEU A 550 -16.25 29.63 -1.92
C LEU A 550 -15.91 31.08 -2.29
N SER A 551 -14.83 31.62 -1.71
CA SER A 551 -14.32 32.96 -2.02
C SER A 551 -13.90 33.07 -3.49
N TYR A 552 -13.33 32.02 -4.05
CA TYR A 552 -12.98 31.97 -5.47
C TYR A 552 -14.23 32.00 -6.35
N ALA A 553 -15.20 31.14 -6.07
CA ALA A 553 -16.46 31.06 -6.80
C ALA A 553 -17.30 32.36 -6.71
N PHE A 554 -17.15 33.11 -5.62
CA PHE A 554 -17.79 34.42 -5.43
C PHE A 554 -17.00 35.57 -6.06
N GLY A 555 -15.82 35.31 -6.63
CA GLY A 555 -15.06 36.31 -7.38
C GLY A 555 -14.19 37.23 -6.51
N ILE A 556 -13.84 36.83 -5.29
CA ILE A 556 -12.97 37.63 -4.41
C ILE A 556 -11.61 37.88 -5.06
N PHE A 557 -10.98 36.84 -5.60
CA PHE A 557 -9.70 36.94 -6.32
C PHE A 557 -9.84 37.51 -7.74
N HIS A 558 -11.08 37.72 -8.20
CA HIS A 558 -11.41 38.37 -9.47
C HIS A 558 -11.83 39.84 -9.30
N GLY A 559 -11.85 40.35 -8.06
CA GLY A 559 -12.17 41.73 -7.75
C GLY A 559 -13.67 42.06 -7.78
N ASP A 560 -14.56 41.07 -7.71
CA ASP A 560 -16.02 41.29 -7.70
C ASP A 560 -16.52 41.82 -6.34
N ASP A 561 -16.87 43.11 -6.29
CA ASP A 561 -17.38 43.76 -5.06
C ASP A 561 -18.76 43.25 -4.63
N ARG A 562 -19.60 42.79 -5.56
CA ARG A 562 -20.93 42.24 -5.21
C ARG A 562 -20.75 40.91 -4.52
N GLY A 563 -19.90 40.05 -5.07
CA GLY A 563 -19.53 38.78 -4.45
C GLY A 563 -18.92 38.97 -3.06
N TYR A 564 -17.99 39.91 -2.92
CA TYR A 564 -17.40 40.28 -1.62
C TYR A 564 -18.45 40.69 -0.59
N ASN A 565 -19.37 41.60 -0.95
CA ASN A 565 -20.42 42.06 -0.04
C ASN A 565 -21.44 40.95 0.30
N LEU A 566 -21.79 40.10 -0.66
CA LEU A 566 -22.66 38.94 -0.43
C LEU A 566 -22.02 37.93 0.51
N LEU A 567 -20.73 37.64 0.35
CA LEU A 567 -20.01 36.72 1.22
C LEU A 567 -19.89 37.28 2.64
N ILE A 568 -19.60 38.58 2.81
CA ILE A 568 -19.67 39.22 4.14
C ILE A 568 -21.08 39.08 4.75
N LYS A 569 -22.13 39.28 3.96
CA LYS A 569 -23.53 39.15 4.42
C LYS A 569 -23.87 37.70 4.82
N LEU A 570 -23.40 36.71 4.08
CA LEU A 570 -23.57 35.27 4.40
C LEU A 570 -22.86 34.90 5.71
N PHE A 571 -21.66 35.45 5.93
CA PHE A 571 -20.85 35.14 7.10
C PHE A 571 -21.21 35.99 8.33
N SER A 572 -21.97 37.06 8.16
CA SER A 572 -22.68 37.75 9.24
C SER A 572 -23.90 36.93 9.71
N LEU A 573 -24.45 37.19 10.90
CA LEU A 573 -25.74 36.58 11.31
C LEU A 573 -26.89 37.22 10.51
N PRO A 574 -27.69 36.44 9.76
CA PRO A 574 -28.76 36.97 8.92
C PRO A 574 -29.98 37.39 9.76
N ASN A 575 -30.76 38.34 9.24
CA ASN A 575 -32.15 38.51 9.64
C ASN A 575 -32.91 37.24 9.26
N ILE A 576 -33.54 36.58 10.24
CA ILE A 576 -34.39 35.41 9.97
C ILE A 576 -35.68 35.91 9.34
N SER A 577 -35.95 35.46 8.12
CA SER A 577 -37.16 35.84 7.39
C SER A 577 -38.44 35.37 8.10
N LYS A 578 -39.55 36.12 7.93
CA LYS A 578 -40.89 35.80 8.44
C LYS A 578 -41.34 34.36 8.09
N LYS A 579 -40.88 33.81 6.98
CA LYS A 579 -41.23 32.44 6.56
C LYS A 579 -40.76 31.36 7.53
N TYR A 580 -39.74 31.65 8.36
CA TYR A 580 -39.25 30.75 9.40
C TYR A 580 -39.80 31.08 10.79
N SER A 581 -40.90 31.84 10.86
CA SER A 581 -41.49 32.23 12.14
C SER A 581 -41.88 31.05 13.02
N LEU A 582 -42.24 29.89 12.44
CA LEU A 582 -42.54 28.66 13.18
C LEU A 582 -41.29 28.01 13.78
N GLN A 583 -40.20 27.89 13.01
CA GLN A 583 -38.92 27.37 13.47
C GLN A 583 -38.30 28.31 14.51
N MET A 584 -38.40 29.61 14.28
CA MET A 584 -37.97 30.63 15.22
C MET A 584 -38.80 30.62 16.50
N GLN A 585 -40.12 30.43 16.41
CA GLN A 585 -40.96 30.24 17.61
C GLN A 585 -40.61 28.95 18.34
N SER A 586 -40.28 27.89 17.62
CA SER A 586 -39.83 26.63 18.22
C SER A 586 -38.52 26.84 18.98
N PHE A 587 -37.52 27.48 18.36
CA PHE A 587 -36.27 27.91 18.98
C PHE A 587 -36.51 28.77 20.24
N LEU A 588 -37.39 29.77 20.16
CA LEU A 588 -37.71 30.65 21.29
C LEU A 588 -38.50 29.93 22.40
N ASN A 589 -39.31 28.92 22.06
CA ASN A 589 -40.08 28.14 23.04
C ASN A 589 -39.19 27.26 23.94
N TYR A 590 -37.94 26.97 23.54
CA TYR A 590 -36.97 26.29 24.42
C TYR A 590 -36.57 27.14 25.64
N PHE A 591 -36.82 28.45 25.61
CA PHE A 591 -36.58 29.37 26.73
C PHE A 591 -37.85 29.61 27.57
N ASN A 592 -38.90 28.80 27.36
CA ASN A 592 -40.12 28.87 28.16
C ASN A 592 -40.01 27.95 29.40
N PRO A 593 -40.32 28.44 30.62
CA PRO A 593 -40.24 27.67 31.86
C PRO A 593 -41.02 26.35 31.87
N LYS A 594 -42.06 26.20 31.02
CA LYS A 594 -42.94 25.02 30.95
C LYS A 594 -42.34 23.81 30.24
N PHE A 595 -41.19 23.94 29.57
CA PHE A 595 -40.58 22.87 28.75
C PHE A 595 -39.31 22.26 29.39
N LYS A 596 -39.13 22.40 30.71
CA LYS A 596 -37.90 21.99 31.43
C LYS A 596 -37.61 20.48 31.46
N ASP A 597 -38.61 19.61 31.21
CA ASP A 597 -38.50 18.17 31.55
C ASP A 597 -38.55 17.20 30.35
N VAL A 598 -38.39 17.66 29.09
CA VAL A 598 -38.49 16.79 27.90
C VAL A 598 -37.34 17.00 26.90
N LEU A 599 -36.28 16.17 27.00
CA LEU A 599 -35.27 15.84 25.95
C LEU A 599 -34.28 16.96 25.48
N PRO A 600 -33.30 16.72 24.57
CA PRO A 600 -31.91 16.27 24.79
C PRO A 600 -30.81 17.37 24.59
N ASN A 601 -31.14 18.63 24.33
CA ASN A 601 -30.17 19.70 23.94
C ASN A 601 -29.81 20.67 25.09
N SER A 602 -29.67 20.18 26.33
CA SER A 602 -29.35 21.04 27.49
C SER A 602 -28.00 21.76 27.36
N ILE A 603 -27.02 21.14 26.69
CA ILE A 603 -25.65 21.68 26.53
C ILE A 603 -25.61 22.83 25.53
N ALA A 604 -26.25 22.70 24.36
CA ALA A 604 -26.29 23.75 23.33
C ALA A 604 -26.95 25.03 23.85
N ILE A 605 -28.10 24.89 24.53
CA ILE A 605 -28.81 26.01 25.15
C ILE A 605 -28.02 26.59 26.33
N ALA A 606 -27.34 25.77 27.14
CA ALA A 606 -26.46 26.27 28.20
C ALA A 606 -25.27 27.07 27.62
N LYS A 607 -24.68 26.61 26.51
CA LYS A 607 -23.60 27.31 25.80
C LYS A 607 -24.08 28.66 25.26
N LEU A 608 -25.27 28.71 24.66
CA LEU A 608 -25.87 29.96 24.19
C LEU A 608 -26.16 30.94 25.33
N LYS A 609 -26.65 30.43 26.47
CA LYS A 609 -26.86 31.24 27.68
C LYS A 609 -25.55 31.81 28.22
N LEU A 610 -24.50 31.01 28.28
CA LEU A 610 -23.17 31.47 28.72
C LEU A 610 -22.61 32.56 27.79
N ILE A 611 -22.79 32.43 26.48
CA ILE A 611 -22.41 33.45 25.49
C ILE A 611 -23.12 34.77 25.80
N PHE A 612 -24.44 34.76 25.95
CA PHE A 612 -25.21 35.98 26.20
C PHE A 612 -24.93 36.58 27.59
N ILE A 613 -24.73 35.76 28.63
CA ILE A 613 -24.32 36.21 29.98
C ILE A 613 -22.94 36.89 29.91
N LYS A 614 -21.96 36.27 29.23
CA LYS A 614 -20.62 36.83 29.04
C LYS A 614 -20.65 38.20 28.35
N ASN A 615 -21.62 38.41 27.45
CA ASN A 615 -21.79 39.66 26.72
C ASN A 615 -22.79 40.64 27.39
N GLY A 616 -23.16 40.42 28.66
CA GLY A 616 -23.90 41.39 29.47
C GLY A 616 -25.43 41.22 29.54
N TYR A 617 -25.98 40.06 29.17
CA TYR A 617 -27.41 39.75 29.20
C TYR A 617 -27.73 38.65 30.24
N PRO A 618 -28.03 39.00 31.51
CA PRO A 618 -28.03 38.04 32.62
C PRO A 618 -29.34 37.25 32.84
N PHE A 619 -30.47 37.59 32.21
CA PHE A 619 -31.77 36.94 32.43
C PHE A 619 -32.36 36.34 31.14
N LEU A 620 -32.17 35.03 30.94
CA LEU A 620 -32.50 34.32 29.68
C LEU A 620 -33.51 33.17 29.86
N ASP A 621 -34.13 33.04 31.03
CA ASP A 621 -35.10 31.98 31.34
C ASP A 621 -36.57 32.39 31.04
N ASP A 622 -36.77 33.57 30.44
CA ASP A 622 -38.07 34.06 29.98
C ASP A 622 -38.04 34.25 28.46
N LYS A 623 -39.02 33.65 27.78
CA LYS A 623 -39.29 33.81 26.35
C LYS A 623 -39.41 35.29 25.94
N ASN A 624 -39.94 36.15 26.82
CA ASN A 624 -40.08 37.58 26.54
C ASN A 624 -38.72 38.30 26.46
N ASN A 625 -37.76 37.93 27.32
CA ASN A 625 -36.40 38.49 27.27
C ASN A 625 -35.64 38.03 26.02
N MET A 626 -35.87 36.79 25.58
CA MET A 626 -35.30 36.29 24.32
C MET A 626 -35.88 37.00 23.09
N LEU A 627 -37.13 37.47 23.15
CA LEU A 627 -37.73 38.31 22.11
C LEU A 627 -37.16 39.74 22.10
N GLU A 628 -36.65 40.25 23.23
CA GLU A 628 -35.91 41.52 23.27
C GLU A 628 -34.52 41.38 22.64
N ILE A 629 -33.88 40.22 22.81
CA ILE A 629 -32.59 39.88 22.18
C ILE A 629 -32.76 39.65 20.67
N TYR A 630 -33.89 39.06 20.25
CA TYR A 630 -34.25 38.86 18.83
C TYR A 630 -35.40 39.79 18.40
N ASN A 631 -35.03 40.99 17.96
CA ASN A 631 -35.96 42.02 17.52
C ASN A 631 -36.83 41.56 16.33
N LEU A 632 -38.15 41.56 16.52
CA LEU A 632 -39.11 41.39 15.43
C LEU A 632 -39.09 42.62 14.51
N CYS A 633 -38.69 42.41 13.27
CA CYS A 633 -38.62 43.43 12.23
C CYS A 633 -40.01 43.72 11.64
N LYS A 634 -40.19 44.90 11.02
CA LYS A 634 -41.48 45.34 10.42
C LYS A 634 -41.99 44.41 9.31
N ASP A 635 -41.09 43.67 8.67
CA ASP A 635 -41.39 42.65 7.66
C ASP A 635 -41.83 41.30 8.27
N GLY A 636 -41.87 41.20 9.60
CA GLY A 636 -42.21 40.00 10.37
C GLY A 636 -41.07 39.00 10.52
N GLY A 637 -39.84 39.36 10.14
CA GLY A 637 -38.63 38.58 10.43
C GLY A 637 -38.04 38.87 11.82
N TYR A 638 -37.00 38.16 12.23
CA TYR A 638 -36.31 38.33 13.52
C TYR A 638 -34.83 38.70 13.30
N ARG A 639 -34.30 39.61 14.12
CA ARG A 639 -32.90 40.04 14.09
C ARG A 639 -32.26 39.96 15.48
N LEU A 640 -31.18 39.20 15.61
CA LEU A 640 -30.38 39.19 16.84
C LEU A 640 -29.71 40.56 17.04
N ASP A 641 -29.82 41.15 18.23
CA ASP A 641 -29.09 42.38 18.55
C ASP A 641 -27.58 42.10 18.53
N SER A 642 -26.87 42.88 17.70
CA SER A 642 -25.42 42.84 17.54
C SER A 642 -24.64 43.12 18.83
N LYS A 643 -25.28 43.65 19.87
CA LYS A 643 -24.67 43.86 21.20
C LYS A 643 -24.62 42.58 22.04
N CYS A 644 -25.35 41.52 21.66
CA CYS A 644 -25.48 40.30 22.47
C CYS A 644 -24.37 39.27 22.22
N TYR A 645 -23.48 39.50 21.26
CA TYR A 645 -22.45 38.55 20.88
C TYR A 645 -21.20 39.28 20.36
N ASN A 646 -20.03 38.64 20.46
CA ASN A 646 -18.83 39.05 19.73
C ASN A 646 -18.58 38.13 18.53
N TRP A 647 -17.62 38.49 17.68
CA TRP A 647 -17.33 37.72 16.46
C TRP A 647 -16.78 36.32 16.70
N GLN A 648 -16.23 36.01 17.89
CA GLN A 648 -15.81 34.65 18.25
C GLN A 648 -17.01 33.76 18.62
N ASP A 649 -18.09 34.34 19.15
CA ASP A 649 -19.29 33.60 19.54
C ASP A 649 -20.18 33.22 18.32
N LEU A 650 -19.92 33.81 17.15
CA LEU A 650 -20.75 33.65 15.95
C LEU A 650 -20.82 32.22 15.41
N SER A 651 -19.72 31.46 15.45
CA SER A 651 -19.74 30.06 15.00
C SER A 651 -20.69 29.25 15.86
N ASP A 652 -20.52 29.34 17.19
CA ASP A 652 -21.34 28.61 18.15
C ASP A 652 -22.82 28.99 18.04
N ILE A 653 -23.14 30.28 17.89
CA ILE A 653 -24.52 30.74 17.70
C ILE A 653 -25.10 30.16 16.41
N LYS A 654 -24.33 30.14 15.30
CA LYS A 654 -24.78 29.58 14.01
C LYS A 654 -24.94 28.06 14.06
N ASP A 655 -24.05 27.35 14.74
CA ASP A 655 -24.16 25.90 14.93
C ASP A 655 -25.43 25.56 15.71
N ILE A 656 -25.68 26.27 16.82
CA ILE A 656 -26.89 26.08 17.63
C ILE A 656 -28.14 26.44 16.83
N MET A 657 -28.13 27.52 16.04
CA MET A 657 -29.28 27.89 15.20
C MET A 657 -29.54 26.87 14.08
N ALA A 658 -28.49 26.26 13.52
CA ALA A 658 -28.62 25.20 12.53
C ALA A 658 -29.32 23.95 13.12
N ASP A 659 -29.06 23.60 14.38
CA ASP A 659 -29.74 22.49 15.08
C ASP A 659 -31.27 22.67 15.15
N PHE A 660 -31.77 23.91 15.03
CA PHE A 660 -33.20 24.23 14.98
C PHE A 660 -33.74 24.40 13.55
N ASN A 661 -33.03 23.91 12.54
CA ASN A 661 -33.38 24.03 11.12
C ASN A 661 -33.55 25.50 10.68
N LEU A 662 -32.78 26.43 11.27
CA LEU A 662 -32.72 27.80 10.80
C LEU A 662 -31.67 27.93 9.68
N PRO A 663 -31.91 28.76 8.65
CA PRO A 663 -31.09 28.83 7.44
C PRO A 663 -29.79 29.64 7.66
N VAL A 664 -28.86 29.11 8.46
CA VAL A 664 -27.57 29.74 8.74
C VAL A 664 -26.43 28.94 8.12
N LEU A 665 -25.42 29.63 7.58
CA LEU A 665 -24.20 28.99 7.07
C LEU A 665 -23.17 28.96 8.20
N ASN A 666 -22.96 27.77 8.77
CA ASN A 666 -22.00 27.53 9.86
C ASN A 666 -20.68 26.92 9.34
N THR A 667 -19.72 26.73 10.24
CA THR A 667 -18.38 26.19 9.92
C THR A 667 -18.44 24.75 9.42
N SER A 668 -19.31 23.93 10.02
CA SER A 668 -19.58 22.54 9.60
C SER A 668 -20.14 22.44 8.17
N CYS A 669 -20.90 23.44 7.71
CA CYS A 669 -21.45 23.49 6.36
C CYS A 669 -20.41 23.82 5.30
N LEU A 670 -19.32 24.52 5.62
CA LEU A 670 -18.36 24.98 4.61
C LEU A 670 -17.58 23.85 3.96
N HIS A 671 -17.08 22.93 4.77
CA HIS A 671 -16.40 21.74 4.26
C HIS A 671 -17.36 20.88 3.44
N ASN A 672 -18.55 20.60 3.97
CA ASN A 672 -19.54 19.73 3.31
C ASN A 672 -20.13 20.33 2.01
N LEU A 673 -20.36 21.65 1.95
CA LEU A 673 -20.94 22.30 0.77
C LEU A 673 -19.90 22.67 -0.29
N CYS A 674 -18.74 23.16 0.15
CA CYS A 674 -17.76 23.80 -0.72
C CYS A 674 -16.52 22.93 -0.95
N GLY A 675 -16.39 21.77 -0.28
CA GLY A 675 -15.28 20.84 -0.49
C GLY A 675 -15.16 20.40 -1.95
N GLY A 676 -16.30 20.17 -2.62
CA GLY A 676 -16.36 19.80 -4.04
C GLY A 676 -16.28 20.96 -5.04
N PHE A 677 -16.07 22.21 -4.60
CA PHE A 677 -15.94 23.34 -5.52
C PHE A 677 -14.57 23.32 -6.21
N LYS A 678 -14.54 23.68 -7.49
CA LYS A 678 -13.31 24.00 -8.22
C LYS A 678 -12.97 25.48 -8.05
N LEU A 679 -11.68 25.79 -8.20
CA LEU A 679 -11.19 27.17 -8.26
C LEU A 679 -11.53 27.79 -9.61
N GLU A 680 -12.83 27.97 -9.84
CA GLU A 680 -13.40 28.53 -11.06
C GLU A 680 -14.40 29.63 -10.69
N TYR A 681 -14.32 30.75 -11.41
CA TYR A 681 -15.20 31.89 -11.18
C TYR A 681 -16.15 32.07 -12.36
N HIS A 682 -17.45 32.13 -12.05
CA HIS A 682 -18.46 32.55 -13.01
C HIS A 682 -19.37 33.64 -12.39
N PRO A 683 -19.55 34.80 -13.05
CA PRO A 683 -20.20 35.96 -12.44
C PRO A 683 -21.66 35.71 -12.05
N ALA A 684 -22.37 34.81 -12.72
CA ALA A 684 -23.76 34.49 -12.41
C ALA A 684 -23.94 33.36 -11.36
N PHE A 685 -22.86 32.65 -11.00
CA PHE A 685 -22.96 31.51 -10.07
C PHE A 685 -23.38 31.96 -8.67
N LYS A 686 -22.81 33.06 -8.17
CA LYS A 686 -23.13 33.59 -6.83
C LYS A 686 -24.62 33.85 -6.64
N GLU A 687 -25.30 34.46 -7.61
CA GLU A 687 -26.73 34.75 -7.52
C GLU A 687 -27.53 33.44 -7.54
N PHE A 688 -27.17 32.50 -8.42
CA PHE A 688 -27.78 31.17 -8.44
C PHE A 688 -27.59 30.42 -7.11
N PHE A 689 -26.40 30.47 -6.53
CA PHE A 689 -26.11 29.82 -5.25
C PHE A 689 -26.94 30.42 -4.12
N ILE A 690 -27.00 31.76 -4.03
CA ILE A 690 -27.80 32.49 -3.03
C ILE A 690 -29.30 32.18 -3.19
N ASP A 691 -29.82 32.24 -4.41
CA ASP A 691 -31.24 32.01 -4.71
C ASP A 691 -31.71 30.59 -4.33
N ASN A 692 -30.78 29.63 -4.26
CA ASN A 692 -31.08 28.23 -4.00
C ASN A 692 -30.50 27.71 -2.68
N LEU A 693 -29.87 28.57 -1.86
CA LEU A 693 -29.15 28.17 -0.65
C LEU A 693 -29.99 27.33 0.31
N GLU A 694 -31.25 27.72 0.52
CA GLU A 694 -32.18 27.00 1.41
C GLU A 694 -32.44 25.57 0.93
N LYS A 695 -32.65 25.38 -0.39
CA LYS A 695 -32.87 24.05 -0.98
C LYS A 695 -31.61 23.20 -0.93
N ILE A 696 -30.45 23.83 -1.14
CA ILE A 696 -29.14 23.18 -1.03
C ILE A 696 -28.92 22.71 0.42
N GLN A 697 -29.22 23.54 1.43
CA GLN A 697 -29.03 23.15 2.84
C GLN A 697 -30.00 22.06 3.29
N ALA A 698 -31.20 21.97 2.70
CA ALA A 698 -32.23 21.02 3.09
C ALA A 698 -32.08 19.60 2.52
N SER A 699 -31.17 19.35 1.56
CA SER A 699 -31.04 18.04 0.89
C SER A 699 -29.59 17.65 0.68
N ASP A 700 -29.16 16.54 1.27
CA ASP A 700 -27.78 16.04 1.15
C ASP A 700 -27.42 15.64 -0.28
N ASP A 701 -28.39 15.16 -1.07
CA ASP A 701 -28.22 14.92 -2.51
C ASP A 701 -27.87 16.19 -3.28
N ILE A 702 -28.54 17.31 -2.96
CA ILE A 702 -28.27 18.60 -3.59
C ILE A 702 -26.93 19.17 -3.11
N LYS A 703 -26.58 18.98 -1.82
CA LYS A 703 -25.25 19.35 -1.30
C LYS A 703 -24.14 18.62 -2.05
N ALA A 704 -24.29 17.32 -2.29
CA ALA A 704 -23.33 16.55 -3.07
C ALA A 704 -23.21 17.05 -4.52
N CYS A 705 -24.31 17.54 -5.11
CA CYS A 705 -24.32 18.01 -6.50
C CYS A 705 -23.84 19.46 -6.68
N ILE A 706 -23.83 20.30 -5.63
CA ILE A 706 -23.57 21.74 -5.80
C ILE A 706 -22.14 22.04 -6.26
N GLY A 707 -21.16 21.22 -5.88
CA GLY A 707 -19.79 21.31 -6.40
C GLY A 707 -19.70 21.01 -7.89
N LEU A 708 -20.42 19.98 -8.37
CA LEU A 708 -20.51 19.65 -9.79
C LEU A 708 -21.21 20.75 -10.58
N ILE A 709 -22.29 21.31 -10.03
CA ILE A 709 -22.98 22.46 -10.62
C ILE A 709 -22.04 23.66 -10.73
N GLN A 710 -21.24 23.95 -9.69
CA GLN A 710 -20.29 25.06 -9.71
C GLN A 710 -19.20 24.84 -10.76
N ALA A 711 -18.62 23.64 -10.81
CA ALA A 711 -17.59 23.27 -11.78
C ALA A 711 -18.07 23.33 -13.24
N GLN A 712 -19.35 23.07 -13.50
CA GLN A 712 -19.92 23.09 -14.86
C GLN A 712 -20.82 24.29 -15.10
N PHE A 713 -20.78 25.28 -14.21
CA PHE A 713 -21.71 26.39 -14.23
C PHE A 713 -21.69 27.20 -15.54
N PRO A 714 -20.53 27.48 -16.18
CA PRO A 714 -20.50 28.16 -17.46
C PRO A 714 -21.32 27.44 -18.54
N GLU A 715 -21.26 26.12 -18.60
CA GLU A 715 -21.98 25.33 -19.59
C GLU A 715 -23.47 25.20 -19.24
N ILE A 716 -23.79 24.96 -17.97
CA ILE A 716 -25.18 24.98 -17.46
C ILE A 716 -25.84 26.31 -17.79
N TYR A 717 -25.15 27.42 -17.51
CA TYR A 717 -25.62 28.77 -17.76
C TYR A 717 -25.81 29.01 -19.27
N THR A 718 -24.88 28.56 -20.10
CA THR A 718 -24.97 28.69 -21.56
C THR A 718 -26.12 27.86 -22.14
N PHE A 719 -26.27 26.61 -21.72
CA PHE A 719 -27.35 25.72 -22.17
C PHE A 719 -28.74 26.25 -21.78
N ASN A 720 -28.81 26.96 -20.66
CA ASN A 720 -30.04 27.58 -20.18
C ASN A 720 -30.14 29.07 -20.55
N LYS A 721 -29.28 29.63 -21.40
CA LYS A 721 -29.19 31.09 -21.65
C LYS A 721 -30.51 31.73 -22.11
N ASN A 722 -31.37 30.97 -22.78
CA ASN A 722 -32.67 31.44 -23.30
C ASN A 722 -33.85 31.20 -22.33
N ARG A 723 -33.59 30.71 -21.10
CA ARG A 723 -34.62 30.42 -20.10
C ARG A 723 -34.12 30.68 -18.69
N LYS A 724 -35.02 30.82 -17.71
CA LYS A 724 -34.58 30.95 -16.31
C LYS A 724 -33.86 29.67 -15.87
N LEU A 725 -32.60 29.77 -15.46
CA LEU A 725 -31.87 28.67 -14.84
C LEU A 725 -32.44 28.43 -13.43
N THR A 726 -33.07 27.28 -13.22
CA THR A 726 -33.56 26.83 -11.91
C THR A 726 -32.66 25.72 -11.37
N LEU A 727 -32.69 25.48 -10.06
CA LEU A 727 -31.94 24.38 -9.45
C LEU A 727 -32.26 23.02 -10.08
N GLU A 728 -33.54 22.73 -10.32
CA GLU A 728 -33.97 21.51 -11.00
C GLU A 728 -33.38 21.37 -12.41
N ARG A 729 -33.26 22.47 -13.16
CA ARG A 729 -32.62 22.45 -14.50
C ARG A 729 -31.11 22.26 -14.42
N ALA A 730 -30.47 22.82 -13.40
CA ALA A 730 -29.04 22.61 -13.16
C ALA A 730 -28.79 21.15 -12.75
N LEU A 731 -29.61 20.59 -11.85
CA LEU A 731 -29.56 19.20 -11.43
C LEU A 731 -29.82 18.26 -12.61
N ASN A 732 -30.88 18.49 -13.39
CA ASN A 732 -31.14 17.72 -14.61
C ASN A 732 -29.96 17.80 -15.59
N TYR A 733 -29.32 18.95 -15.75
CA TYR A 733 -28.13 19.06 -16.60
C TYR A 733 -26.99 18.17 -16.09
N ILE A 734 -26.72 18.21 -14.79
CA ILE A 734 -25.71 17.35 -14.14
C ILE A 734 -26.07 15.86 -14.31
N TYR A 735 -27.34 15.50 -14.14
CA TYR A 735 -27.81 14.12 -14.28
C TYR A 735 -27.85 13.62 -15.73
N THR A 736 -27.96 14.51 -16.73
CA THR A 736 -28.12 14.13 -18.15
C THR A 736 -26.87 14.25 -19.01
N LYS A 737 -25.83 14.97 -18.58
CA LYS A 737 -24.70 15.36 -19.46
C LYS A 737 -23.32 14.85 -19.03
N ASN A 738 -23.19 14.17 -17.89
CA ASN A 738 -21.86 13.89 -17.35
C ASN A 738 -21.10 12.74 -18.00
N TYR A 739 -21.80 11.85 -18.71
CA TYR A 739 -21.17 10.83 -19.52
C TYR A 739 -21.79 10.83 -20.91
N GLN A 740 -20.95 10.84 -21.94
CA GLN A 740 -21.44 10.90 -23.33
C GLN A 740 -22.25 9.65 -23.69
N HIS A 741 -21.91 8.52 -23.06
CA HIS A 741 -22.50 7.21 -23.35
C HIS A 741 -22.76 6.43 -22.05
N ILE A 742 -24.00 6.49 -21.55
CA ILE A 742 -24.47 5.62 -20.46
C ILE A 742 -25.12 4.38 -21.10
N GLU A 743 -24.54 3.21 -20.83
CA GLU A 743 -25.08 1.93 -21.27
C GLU A 743 -26.38 1.60 -20.53
N VAL A 744 -27.27 0.86 -21.19
CA VAL A 744 -28.59 0.55 -20.62
C VAL A 744 -28.45 -0.25 -19.34
N GLY A 745 -29.15 0.21 -18.29
CA GLY A 745 -29.08 -0.34 -16.94
C GLY A 745 -27.98 0.25 -16.06
N ASN A 746 -27.14 1.15 -16.57
CA ASN A 746 -26.01 1.71 -15.83
C ASN A 746 -26.31 3.06 -15.16
N ASP A 747 -27.55 3.52 -15.11
CA ASP A 747 -27.93 4.84 -14.56
C ASP A 747 -27.53 5.04 -13.10
N LYS A 748 -27.64 3.98 -12.28
CA LYS A 748 -27.16 4.02 -10.89
C LYS A 748 -25.64 4.10 -10.80
N LEU A 749 -24.93 3.38 -11.65
CA LEU A 749 -23.48 3.46 -11.74
C LEU A 749 -23.03 4.87 -12.16
N ALA A 750 -23.70 5.46 -13.16
CA ALA A 750 -23.45 6.82 -13.60
C ALA A 750 -23.68 7.84 -12.48
N THR A 751 -24.78 7.68 -11.72
CA THR A 751 -25.09 8.53 -10.57
C THR A 751 -24.01 8.45 -9.50
N TRP A 752 -23.55 7.23 -9.17
CA TRP A 752 -22.49 7.03 -8.19
C TRP A 752 -21.14 7.57 -8.66
N ALA A 753 -20.70 7.21 -9.87
CA ALA A 753 -19.45 7.68 -10.46
C ALA A 753 -19.41 9.22 -10.55
N MET A 754 -20.54 9.83 -10.87
CA MET A 754 -20.70 11.28 -10.87
C MET A 754 -20.58 11.88 -9.47
N ARG A 755 -21.25 11.32 -8.45
CA ARG A 755 -21.18 11.82 -7.06
C ARG A 755 -19.74 11.84 -6.54
N ILE A 756 -18.93 10.86 -6.93
CA ILE A 756 -17.51 10.78 -6.60
C ILE A 756 -16.66 11.77 -7.43
N GLY A 757 -17.06 12.03 -8.68
CA GLY A 757 -16.32 12.90 -9.61
C GLY A 757 -15.39 12.15 -10.56
N TYR A 758 -15.70 10.90 -10.92
CA TYR A 758 -14.91 10.13 -11.87
C TYR A 758 -14.97 10.69 -13.30
N SER A 759 -13.82 10.61 -13.99
CA SER A 759 -13.68 11.04 -15.39
C SER A 759 -14.47 10.17 -16.37
N GLU A 760 -14.72 10.64 -17.60
CA GLU A 760 -15.33 9.84 -18.69
C GLU A 760 -14.58 8.51 -18.89
N THR A 761 -13.24 8.56 -18.95
CA THR A 761 -12.41 7.37 -19.11
C THR A 761 -12.59 6.38 -17.97
N SER A 762 -12.59 6.87 -16.73
CA SER A 762 -12.83 6.05 -15.54
C SER A 762 -14.21 5.42 -15.57
N PHE A 763 -15.24 6.20 -15.90
CA PHE A 763 -16.61 5.70 -16.00
C PHE A 763 -16.76 4.63 -17.09
N MET A 764 -16.15 4.82 -18.27
CA MET A 764 -16.17 3.81 -19.32
C MET A 764 -15.53 2.50 -18.88
N THR A 765 -14.45 2.53 -18.09
CA THR A 765 -13.88 1.33 -17.48
C THR A 765 -14.86 0.66 -16.49
N LEU A 766 -15.50 1.45 -15.61
CA LEU A 766 -16.52 0.93 -14.70
C LEU A 766 -17.70 0.29 -15.44
N GLN A 767 -18.16 0.87 -16.56
CA GLN A 767 -19.23 0.28 -17.36
C GLN A 767 -18.85 -1.10 -17.92
N ARG A 768 -17.57 -1.30 -18.29
CA ARG A 768 -17.06 -2.60 -18.76
C ARG A 768 -17.09 -3.65 -17.65
N MET A 769 -16.63 -3.29 -16.45
CA MET A 769 -16.69 -4.18 -15.29
C MET A 769 -18.14 -4.49 -14.89
N TYR A 770 -19.00 -3.48 -14.96
CA TYR A 770 -20.41 -3.64 -14.62
C TYR A 770 -21.14 -4.54 -15.63
N ALA A 771 -20.73 -4.56 -16.90
CA ALA A 771 -21.24 -5.52 -17.87
C ALA A 771 -20.97 -6.98 -17.46
N MET A 772 -19.81 -7.26 -16.83
CA MET A 772 -19.52 -8.59 -16.28
C MET A 772 -20.32 -8.86 -15.00
N THR A 773 -20.43 -7.84 -14.14
CA THR A 773 -21.20 -7.88 -12.89
C THR A 773 -22.67 -8.24 -13.14
N LYS A 774 -23.29 -7.61 -14.15
CA LYS A 774 -24.70 -7.84 -14.54
C LYS A 774 -24.99 -9.27 -15.01
N LYS A 775 -23.97 -10.06 -15.35
CA LYS A 775 -24.10 -11.47 -15.76
C LYS A 775 -24.11 -12.44 -14.57
N ARG A 776 -23.77 -11.96 -13.36
CA ARG A 776 -23.76 -12.79 -12.15
C ARG A 776 -25.19 -13.18 -11.77
N THR A 777 -25.40 -14.48 -11.57
CA THR A 777 -26.68 -15.07 -11.14
C THR A 777 -26.58 -15.72 -9.77
N PHE A 778 -25.41 -16.28 -9.45
CA PHE A 778 -25.14 -17.00 -8.22
C PHE A 778 -23.81 -16.58 -7.60
N SER A 779 -23.70 -16.77 -6.29
CA SER A 779 -22.51 -16.54 -5.49
C SER A 779 -22.23 -17.74 -4.59
N THR A 780 -20.97 -17.90 -4.20
CA THR A 780 -20.58 -18.80 -3.14
C THR A 780 -20.72 -18.16 -1.75
N ILE A 781 -21.01 -16.86 -1.65
CA ILE A 781 -21.17 -16.15 -0.37
C ILE A 781 -22.66 -15.87 -0.14
N PRO A 782 -23.24 -16.32 0.98
CA PRO A 782 -24.66 -16.09 1.26
C PRO A 782 -24.96 -14.61 1.49
N GLU A 783 -26.19 -14.21 1.21
CA GLU A 783 -26.68 -12.89 1.57
C GLU A 783 -26.88 -12.83 3.10
N VAL A 784 -26.31 -11.80 3.72
CA VAL A 784 -26.44 -11.55 5.16
C VAL A 784 -26.88 -10.12 5.35
N PHE A 785 -27.95 -9.91 6.13
CA PHE A 785 -28.39 -8.59 6.56
C PHE A 785 -29.00 -8.65 7.96
N GLY A 786 -28.99 -7.53 8.67
CA GLY A 786 -29.54 -7.47 10.03
C GLY A 786 -29.31 -6.14 10.71
N SER A 787 -29.61 -6.10 12.00
CA SER A 787 -29.38 -4.93 12.85
C SER A 787 -28.78 -5.35 14.18
N ALA A 788 -27.69 -4.70 14.60
CA ALA A 788 -27.04 -4.95 15.88
C ALA A 788 -26.45 -3.64 16.42
N TYR A 789 -26.52 -3.43 17.73
CA TYR A 789 -25.95 -2.26 18.40
C TYR A 789 -26.39 -0.90 17.82
N GLY A 790 -27.60 -0.83 17.23
CA GLY A 790 -28.10 0.39 16.61
C GLY A 790 -27.57 0.67 15.20
N TYR A 791 -26.80 -0.26 14.64
CA TYR A 791 -26.39 -0.26 13.23
C TYR A 791 -27.24 -1.26 12.44
N THR A 792 -27.36 -1.02 11.14
CA THR A 792 -27.86 -2.01 10.18
C THR A 792 -26.73 -2.43 9.27
N TYR A 793 -26.59 -3.71 8.99
CA TYR A 793 -25.54 -4.25 8.12
C TYR A 793 -26.14 -5.10 7.02
N LYS A 794 -25.46 -5.17 5.88
CA LYS A 794 -25.81 -6.06 4.78
C LYS A 794 -24.64 -6.39 3.88
N THR A 795 -24.68 -7.54 3.22
CA THR A 795 -23.93 -7.77 1.98
C THR A 795 -24.60 -7.03 0.83
N LEU A 796 -23.82 -6.37 -0.02
CA LEU A 796 -24.36 -5.80 -1.26
C LEU A 796 -24.85 -6.91 -2.20
N ARG A 797 -25.90 -6.59 -2.97
CA ARG A 797 -26.34 -7.44 -4.08
C ARG A 797 -25.25 -7.54 -5.13
N LEU A 798 -25.21 -8.64 -5.86
CA LEU A 798 -24.31 -8.94 -6.96
C LEU A 798 -24.33 -7.85 -8.04
N ASP A 799 -25.46 -7.16 -8.21
CA ASP A 799 -25.68 -6.11 -9.20
C ASP A 799 -25.67 -4.68 -8.61
N ASP A 800 -25.32 -4.48 -7.34
CA ASP A 800 -25.35 -3.15 -6.71
C ASP A 800 -24.16 -2.29 -7.14
N ALA A 801 -24.44 -1.21 -7.88
CA ALA A 801 -23.42 -0.29 -8.37
C ALA A 801 -22.64 0.45 -7.27
N LEU A 802 -23.14 0.47 -6.02
CA LEU A 802 -22.42 1.06 -4.88
C LEU A 802 -21.03 0.42 -4.69
N GLY A 803 -20.86 -0.86 -5.03
CA GLY A 803 -19.60 -1.56 -4.83
C GLY A 803 -18.43 -1.00 -5.65
N PHE A 804 -18.68 -0.32 -6.77
CA PHE A 804 -17.64 0.35 -7.57
C PHE A 804 -17.11 1.65 -6.97
N VAL A 805 -17.83 2.22 -6.00
CA VAL A 805 -17.49 3.52 -5.40
C VAL A 805 -17.33 3.46 -3.88
N VAL A 806 -17.58 2.31 -3.26
CA VAL A 806 -17.60 2.19 -1.79
C VAL A 806 -16.26 2.59 -1.16
N GLY A 807 -15.14 2.31 -1.85
CA GLY A 807 -13.81 2.72 -1.37
C GLY A 807 -13.67 4.23 -1.21
N GLU A 808 -14.24 5.03 -2.10
CA GLU A 808 -14.24 6.49 -1.97
C GLU A 808 -15.08 6.97 -0.78
N LEU A 809 -16.19 6.29 -0.50
CA LEU A 809 -17.09 6.67 0.58
C LEU A 809 -16.52 6.31 1.96
N THR A 810 -15.60 5.35 2.03
CA THR A 810 -14.95 4.90 3.28
C THR A 810 -13.46 5.24 3.36
N ASN A 811 -12.93 6.07 2.45
CA ASN A 811 -11.51 6.44 2.37
C ASN A 811 -10.54 5.25 2.17
N CYS A 812 -10.98 4.22 1.46
CA CYS A 812 -10.24 3.01 1.14
C CYS A 812 -9.71 3.04 -0.30
N CYS A 813 -8.59 2.36 -0.56
CA CYS A 813 -7.99 2.22 -1.89
C CYS A 813 -8.72 1.20 -2.82
N GLN A 814 -9.86 0.64 -2.39
CA GLN A 814 -10.73 -0.25 -3.18
C GLN A 814 -11.56 0.54 -4.20
N ARG A 815 -10.88 1.16 -5.17
CA ARG A 815 -11.46 2.04 -6.19
C ARG A 815 -10.62 2.04 -7.46
N ILE A 816 -11.20 2.55 -8.55
CA ILE A 816 -10.53 2.63 -9.86
C ILE A 816 -9.27 3.51 -9.81
N GLY A 817 -8.16 3.03 -10.35
CA GLY A 817 -6.88 3.75 -10.41
C GLY A 817 -6.05 3.76 -9.12
N ASP A 818 -6.38 2.92 -8.15
CA ASP A 818 -5.71 2.86 -6.83
C ASP A 818 -5.22 1.43 -6.50
N LEU A 819 -4.48 1.26 -5.40
CA LEU A 819 -3.74 0.04 -5.10
C LEU A 819 -4.60 -1.22 -4.96
N ALA A 820 -5.84 -1.10 -4.45
CA ALA A 820 -6.78 -2.21 -4.27
C ALA A 820 -7.91 -2.21 -5.31
N GLU A 821 -7.69 -1.62 -6.49
CA GLU A 821 -8.63 -1.65 -7.61
C GLU A 821 -9.05 -3.07 -7.98
N VAL A 822 -8.10 -4.01 -8.00
CA VAL A 822 -8.35 -5.42 -8.35
C VAL A 822 -9.21 -6.12 -7.30
N SER A 823 -9.17 -5.66 -6.05
CA SER A 823 -9.97 -6.21 -4.94
C SER A 823 -11.43 -5.78 -5.07
N MET A 824 -11.67 -4.52 -5.44
CA MET A 824 -12.98 -4.02 -5.85
C MET A 824 -13.48 -4.78 -7.09
N GLU A 825 -12.64 -4.95 -8.11
CA GLU A 825 -12.98 -5.72 -9.32
C GLU A 825 -13.41 -7.14 -8.95
N HIS A 826 -12.64 -7.86 -8.14
CA HIS A 826 -12.96 -9.21 -7.69
C HIS A 826 -14.29 -9.27 -6.92
N ALA A 827 -14.55 -8.33 -6.00
CA ALA A 827 -15.82 -8.27 -5.27
C ALA A 827 -17.03 -8.10 -6.20
N MET A 828 -16.85 -7.37 -7.30
CA MET A 828 -17.90 -7.05 -8.27
C MET A 828 -18.05 -8.10 -9.38
N THR A 829 -17.01 -8.85 -9.74
CA THR A 829 -17.03 -9.76 -10.89
C THR A 829 -16.99 -11.24 -10.53
N SER A 830 -16.49 -11.62 -9.35
CA SER A 830 -16.23 -13.03 -9.00
C SER A 830 -17.30 -13.64 -8.11
N ASN A 831 -17.67 -14.90 -8.32
CA ASN A 831 -18.72 -15.54 -7.52
C ASN A 831 -18.35 -15.74 -6.05
N ASN A 832 -17.06 -15.78 -5.72
CA ASN A 832 -16.52 -15.88 -4.36
C ASN A 832 -16.04 -14.53 -3.78
N GLY A 833 -16.49 -13.41 -4.35
CA GLY A 833 -16.28 -12.05 -3.84
C GLY A 833 -17.59 -11.31 -3.62
N LYS A 834 -17.69 -10.56 -2.51
CA LYS A 834 -18.80 -9.63 -2.19
C LYS A 834 -18.28 -8.44 -1.37
N ILE A 835 -19.15 -7.48 -1.07
CA ILE A 835 -18.87 -6.35 -0.19
C ILE A 835 -19.88 -6.38 0.96
N PHE A 836 -19.38 -6.23 2.19
CA PHE A 836 -20.19 -6.07 3.38
C PHE A 836 -20.19 -4.61 3.81
N VAL A 837 -21.35 -4.03 4.10
CA VAL A 837 -21.50 -2.63 4.47
C VAL A 837 -22.29 -2.48 5.76
N VAL A 838 -21.97 -1.45 6.54
CA VAL A 838 -22.65 -1.11 7.80
C VAL A 838 -23.13 0.34 7.72
N TYR A 839 -24.37 0.57 8.15
CA TYR A 839 -25.01 1.88 8.22
C TYR A 839 -25.41 2.22 9.66
N ASN A 840 -25.33 3.51 10.00
CA ASN A 840 -25.85 4.01 11.27
C ASN A 840 -27.37 4.25 11.23
N LYS A 841 -27.93 4.72 12.35
CA LYS A 841 -29.37 5.04 12.49
C LYS A 841 -29.88 6.13 11.55
N LEU A 842 -28.99 6.95 11.01
CA LEU A 842 -29.32 8.02 10.06
C LEU A 842 -29.31 7.53 8.62
N GLY A 843 -28.94 6.25 8.38
CA GLY A 843 -28.79 5.67 7.06
C GLY A 843 -27.47 6.01 6.37
N GLU A 844 -26.49 6.57 7.09
CA GLU A 844 -25.17 6.89 6.56
C GLU A 844 -24.27 5.65 6.56
N LEU A 845 -23.46 5.45 5.51
CA LEU A 845 -22.47 4.38 5.43
C LEU A 845 -21.33 4.67 6.42
N VAL A 846 -21.09 3.75 7.36
CA VAL A 846 -20.10 3.93 8.44
C VAL A 846 -18.97 2.92 8.41
N ALA A 847 -19.14 1.78 7.73
CA ALA A 847 -18.06 0.84 7.50
C ALA A 847 -18.29 0.01 6.25
N GLN A 848 -17.20 -0.48 5.66
CA GLN A 848 -17.26 -1.49 4.62
C GLN A 848 -16.13 -2.51 4.76
N SER A 849 -16.32 -3.68 4.17
CA SER A 849 -15.29 -4.70 4.00
C SER A 849 -15.46 -5.43 2.68
N TRP A 850 -14.36 -5.59 1.95
CA TRP A 850 -14.27 -6.62 0.92
C TRP A 850 -14.35 -8.01 1.58
N VAL A 851 -15.24 -8.85 1.07
CA VAL A 851 -15.46 -10.21 1.54
C VAL A 851 -15.05 -11.19 0.45
N TRP A 852 -14.24 -12.19 0.81
CA TRP A 852 -13.88 -13.28 -0.09
C TRP A 852 -13.99 -14.65 0.59
N ARG A 853 -14.32 -15.68 -0.19
CA ARG A 853 -14.45 -17.07 0.28
C ARG A 853 -13.41 -17.97 -0.37
N ASN A 854 -12.78 -18.82 0.44
CA ASN A 854 -11.88 -19.90 0.02
C ASN A 854 -12.30 -21.20 0.71
N GLY A 855 -12.94 -22.09 -0.04
CA GLY A 855 -13.54 -23.33 0.45
C GLY A 855 -14.53 -23.09 1.59
N ASN A 856 -14.24 -23.63 2.77
CA ASN A 856 -15.10 -23.48 3.95
C ASN A 856 -14.71 -22.32 4.89
N MET A 857 -13.86 -21.41 4.42
CA MET A 857 -13.47 -20.19 5.12
C MET A 857 -13.90 -18.95 4.34
N LEU A 858 -14.39 -17.94 5.07
CA LEU A 858 -14.73 -16.62 4.56
C LEU A 858 -13.95 -15.57 5.34
N CYS A 859 -13.45 -14.54 4.65
CA CYS A 859 -12.67 -13.47 5.28
C CYS A 859 -13.30 -12.11 4.99
N PHE A 860 -13.41 -11.27 6.02
CA PHE A 860 -13.48 -9.82 5.88
C PHE A 860 -12.05 -9.29 5.73
N ASP A 861 -11.65 -8.88 4.52
CA ASP A 861 -10.25 -8.57 4.22
C ASP A 861 -9.68 -7.50 5.15
N ASN A 862 -10.46 -6.45 5.37
CA ASN A 862 -10.22 -5.41 6.36
C ASN A 862 -11.54 -4.69 6.70
N VAL A 863 -11.58 -3.94 7.81
CA VAL A 863 -12.70 -3.03 8.12
C VAL A 863 -12.27 -1.59 7.88
N GLU A 864 -12.94 -0.95 6.91
CA GLU A 864 -12.64 0.40 6.47
C GLU A 864 -13.72 1.35 6.98
N VAL A 865 -13.32 2.40 7.69
CA VAL A 865 -14.21 3.34 8.37
C VAL A 865 -13.88 4.76 7.90
N PRO A 866 -14.88 5.57 7.49
CA PRO A 866 -14.62 6.94 7.08
C PRO A 866 -13.89 7.73 8.19
N TRP A 867 -12.78 8.40 7.87
CA TRP A 867 -12.00 9.26 8.79
C TRP A 867 -12.86 10.19 9.66
N ASN A 868 -13.93 10.74 9.08
CA ASN A 868 -14.85 11.64 9.78
C ASN A 868 -15.67 10.92 10.86
N PHE A 869 -15.97 9.64 10.68
CA PHE A 869 -16.62 8.80 11.68
C PHE A 869 -15.65 8.49 12.82
N ILE A 870 -14.41 8.04 12.50
CA ILE A 870 -13.35 7.79 13.49
C ILE A 870 -13.09 9.03 14.36
N ARG A 871 -12.96 10.22 13.76
CA ARG A 871 -12.72 11.47 14.52
C ARG A 871 -13.86 11.87 15.45
N LYS A 872 -15.10 11.54 15.10
CA LYS A 872 -16.31 11.98 15.81
C LYS A 872 -16.74 11.01 16.90
N HIS A 873 -16.20 9.80 16.93
CA HIS A 873 -16.70 8.71 17.76
C HIS A 873 -15.61 8.22 18.72
N LEU A 874 -16.04 7.80 19.91
CA LEU A 874 -15.12 7.34 20.96
C LEU A 874 -14.78 5.86 20.72
N ASP A 875 -13.73 5.36 21.38
CA ASP A 875 -13.33 3.94 21.31
C ASP A 875 -14.50 2.96 21.55
N LYS A 876 -15.50 3.36 22.35
CA LYS A 876 -16.71 2.57 22.60
C LYS A 876 -17.54 2.33 21.34
N ASP A 877 -17.71 3.32 20.48
CA ASP A 877 -18.54 3.20 19.27
C ASP A 877 -17.84 2.33 18.21
N LEU A 878 -16.51 2.39 18.15
CA LEU A 878 -15.68 1.49 17.32
C LEU A 878 -15.75 0.05 17.82
N LEU A 879 -15.79 -0.16 19.14
CA LEU A 879 -16.03 -1.49 19.73
C LEU A 879 -17.42 -2.03 19.41
N GLU A 880 -18.46 -1.18 19.40
CA GLU A 880 -19.80 -1.57 18.97
C GLU A 880 -19.82 -1.97 17.50
N LEU A 881 -19.09 -1.25 16.64
CA LEU A 881 -18.92 -1.61 15.24
C LEU A 881 -18.20 -2.96 15.07
N TYR A 882 -17.13 -3.23 15.82
CA TYR A 882 -16.49 -4.55 15.85
C TYR A 882 -17.48 -5.67 16.22
N LYS A 883 -18.36 -5.43 17.20
CA LYS A 883 -19.40 -6.40 17.59
C LYS A 883 -20.43 -6.64 16.49
N VAL A 884 -20.72 -5.64 15.64
CA VAL A 884 -21.55 -5.84 14.44
C VAL A 884 -20.90 -6.87 13.50
N TYR A 885 -19.58 -6.81 13.31
CA TYR A 885 -18.85 -7.80 12.49
C TYR A 885 -18.87 -9.20 13.11
N LEU A 886 -18.77 -9.33 14.43
CA LEU A 886 -18.93 -10.62 15.13
C LEU A 886 -20.33 -11.23 14.89
N VAL A 887 -21.39 -10.39 14.95
CA VAL A 887 -22.75 -10.83 14.67
C VAL A 887 -22.90 -11.23 13.20
N GLY A 888 -22.38 -10.41 12.28
CA GLY A 888 -22.37 -10.72 10.84
C GLY A 888 -21.66 -12.02 10.51
N ALA A 889 -20.49 -12.27 11.12
CA ALA A 889 -19.72 -13.51 10.95
C ALA A 889 -20.50 -14.77 11.35
N ASN A 890 -21.22 -14.73 12.46
CA ASN A 890 -22.07 -15.83 12.90
C ASN A 890 -23.26 -16.05 11.96
N GLU A 891 -23.85 -14.97 11.44
CA GLU A 891 -24.95 -15.07 10.48
C GLU A 891 -24.50 -15.68 9.15
N PHE A 892 -23.28 -15.39 8.67
CA PHE A 892 -22.70 -16.06 7.50
C PHE A 892 -22.65 -17.58 7.67
N ILE A 893 -22.12 -18.08 8.79
CA ILE A 893 -22.06 -19.54 9.07
C ILE A 893 -23.46 -20.14 9.11
N LYS A 894 -24.42 -19.46 9.75
CA LYS A 894 -25.79 -19.92 9.88
C LYS A 894 -26.50 -19.99 8.53
N GLN A 895 -26.43 -18.94 7.73
CA GLN A 895 -27.06 -18.89 6.41
C GLN A 895 -26.41 -19.91 5.46
N ASP A 896 -25.10 -20.11 5.55
CA ASP A 896 -24.43 -21.11 4.71
C ASP A 896 -24.87 -22.54 5.05
N LYS A 897 -25.01 -22.87 6.34
CA LYS A 897 -25.56 -24.16 6.79
C LYS A 897 -26.96 -24.42 6.25
N ILE A 898 -27.83 -23.40 6.24
CA ILE A 898 -29.18 -23.51 5.67
C ILE A 898 -29.11 -23.75 4.16
N GLY A 899 -28.26 -23.00 3.45
CA GLY A 899 -28.07 -23.12 2.01
C GLY A 899 -27.63 -24.53 1.58
N TYR A 900 -26.61 -25.08 2.25
CA TYR A 900 -26.13 -26.44 1.95
C TYR A 900 -27.11 -27.53 2.39
N ALA A 901 -27.87 -27.35 3.48
CA ALA A 901 -28.93 -28.29 3.86
C ALA A 901 -30.01 -28.37 2.76
N LYS A 902 -30.44 -27.22 2.24
CA LYS A 902 -31.35 -27.16 1.09
C LYS A 902 -30.76 -27.79 -0.17
N ALA A 903 -29.49 -27.54 -0.46
CA ALA A 903 -28.80 -28.14 -1.60
C ALA A 903 -28.72 -29.68 -1.50
N LEU A 904 -28.59 -30.21 -0.28
CA LEU A 904 -28.62 -31.65 0.00
C LEU A 904 -30.02 -32.24 -0.21
N GLU A 905 -31.06 -31.56 0.30
CA GLU A 905 -32.47 -31.95 0.09
C GLU A 905 -32.86 -31.97 -1.39
N GLU A 906 -32.33 -31.03 -2.18
CA GLU A 906 -32.55 -30.93 -3.63
C GLU A 906 -31.66 -31.87 -4.45
N GLY A 907 -30.74 -32.61 -3.81
CA GLY A 907 -29.82 -33.54 -4.48
C GLY A 907 -28.75 -32.89 -5.35
N LEU A 908 -28.43 -31.60 -5.10
CA LEU A 908 -27.40 -30.83 -5.80
C LEU A 908 -25.98 -31.20 -5.33
N ILE A 909 -25.86 -31.69 -4.10
CA ILE A 909 -24.61 -32.09 -3.46
C ILE A 909 -24.85 -33.31 -2.58
N ASP A 910 -23.83 -34.16 -2.39
CA ASP A 910 -23.88 -35.26 -1.43
C ASP A 910 -23.45 -34.82 -0.01
N GLU A 911 -23.78 -35.63 0.99
CA GLU A 911 -23.55 -35.32 2.41
C GLU A 911 -22.06 -35.14 2.74
N ALA A 912 -21.17 -35.95 2.14
CA ALA A 912 -19.74 -35.88 2.39
C ALA A 912 -19.14 -34.58 1.85
N LYS A 913 -19.53 -34.18 0.64
CA LYS A 913 -19.08 -32.95 -0.01
C LYS A 913 -19.72 -31.71 0.62
N ALA A 914 -20.96 -31.79 1.09
CA ALA A 914 -21.60 -30.71 1.86
C ALA A 914 -20.84 -30.46 3.18
N HIS A 915 -20.53 -31.51 3.94
CA HIS A 915 -19.73 -31.39 5.17
C HIS A 915 -18.36 -30.76 4.95
N GLN A 916 -17.73 -30.97 3.78
CA GLN A 916 -16.44 -30.37 3.43
C GLN A 916 -16.55 -28.88 3.07
N LEU A 917 -17.62 -28.47 2.39
CA LEU A 917 -17.72 -27.13 1.79
C LEU A 917 -18.45 -26.09 2.65
N VAL A 918 -19.38 -26.51 3.53
CA VAL A 918 -20.12 -25.62 4.44
C VAL A 918 -19.17 -24.74 5.25
N LEU A 919 -19.43 -23.44 5.32
CA LEU A 919 -18.64 -22.47 6.09
C LEU A 919 -18.50 -22.94 7.53
N ASN A 920 -17.25 -23.19 7.92
CA ASN A 920 -16.89 -23.54 9.29
C ASN A 920 -16.23 -22.36 10.02
N LYS A 921 -15.70 -21.40 9.27
CA LYS A 921 -14.88 -20.31 9.83
C LYS A 921 -15.07 -19.00 9.10
N VAL A 922 -15.15 -17.92 9.86
CA VAL A 922 -15.13 -16.54 9.36
C VAL A 922 -14.02 -15.76 10.06
N THR A 923 -13.16 -15.12 9.27
CA THR A 923 -12.01 -14.35 9.76
C THR A 923 -12.10 -12.87 9.37
N MET A 924 -11.24 -12.06 9.97
CA MET A 924 -11.04 -10.65 9.64
C MET A 924 -9.54 -10.34 9.56
N GLY A 925 -9.10 -9.61 8.54
CA GLY A 925 -7.71 -9.15 8.44
C GLY A 925 -7.36 -8.06 9.46
N THR A 926 -6.08 -7.99 9.82
CA THR A 926 -5.56 -7.03 10.81
C THR A 926 -4.43 -6.14 10.28
N GLY A 927 -4.06 -6.24 9.00
CA GLY A 927 -2.93 -5.50 8.43
C GLY A 927 -3.07 -3.98 8.49
N ASN A 928 -4.28 -3.44 8.24
CA ASN A 928 -4.59 -2.00 8.22
C ASN A 928 -5.98 -1.68 8.80
N ASN A 929 -6.42 -2.40 9.83
CA ASN A 929 -7.78 -2.24 10.35
C ASN A 929 -7.99 -0.91 11.10
N ASP A 930 -9.02 -0.15 10.71
CA ASP A 930 -9.39 1.11 11.37
C ASP A 930 -9.95 0.90 12.79
N LEU A 931 -10.31 -0.33 13.14
CA LEU A 931 -10.73 -0.73 14.48
C LEU A 931 -9.48 -0.97 15.35
N ASN A 932 -9.03 0.05 16.09
CA ASN A 932 -7.89 -0.03 17.00
C ASN A 932 -8.18 -0.94 18.22
N MET A 933 -7.96 -2.25 18.07
CA MET A 933 -8.44 -3.29 18.99
C MET A 933 -7.33 -4.12 19.67
N SER A 934 -6.25 -3.47 20.11
CA SER A 934 -5.02 -4.12 20.62
C SER A 934 -5.16 -4.98 21.89
N ASN A 935 -6.31 -5.00 22.57
CA ASN A 935 -6.48 -5.69 23.86
C ASN A 935 -7.59 -6.78 23.92
N GLU A 936 -8.40 -6.98 22.88
CA GLU A 936 -9.52 -7.97 22.90
C GLU A 936 -9.39 -9.10 21.86
N ILE A 937 -8.34 -9.08 21.04
CA ILE A 937 -8.08 -10.09 20.00
C ILE A 937 -7.37 -11.28 20.62
N THR A 938 -8.01 -12.46 20.59
CA THR A 938 -7.58 -13.61 21.41
C THR A 938 -6.80 -14.68 20.67
N VAL A 939 -6.80 -14.73 19.33
CA VAL A 939 -6.04 -15.74 18.56
C VAL A 939 -5.64 -15.19 17.19
N GLU A 940 -4.33 -15.05 16.95
CA GLU A 940 -3.75 -14.87 15.61
C GLU A 940 -3.60 -16.23 14.95
N ASP A 941 -4.10 -16.38 13.72
CA ASP A 941 -4.04 -17.64 12.98
C ASP A 941 -2.99 -17.58 11.85
N PRO A 942 -1.99 -18.46 11.85
CA PRO A 942 -1.03 -18.53 10.75
C PRO A 942 -1.63 -19.29 9.55
N PHE A 943 -2.13 -18.53 8.55
CA PHE A 943 -2.52 -18.96 7.18
C PHE A 943 -3.84 -19.76 7.02
N PRO A 944 -4.59 -19.61 5.89
CA PRO A 944 -4.11 -19.44 4.51
C PRO A 944 -4.48 -18.13 3.79
N ARG A 945 -3.49 -17.52 3.10
CA ARG A 945 -3.67 -16.46 2.10
C ARG A 945 -4.74 -16.83 1.06
N PHE A 946 -5.36 -15.80 0.47
CA PHE A 946 -6.16 -15.94 -0.75
C PHE A 946 -5.38 -16.77 -1.80
N LEU A 947 -5.85 -18.00 -2.09
CA LEU A 947 -5.25 -18.87 -3.10
C LEU A 947 -5.66 -18.38 -4.49
N GLY A 948 -4.71 -17.68 -5.11
CA GLY A 948 -4.90 -16.94 -6.35
C GLY A 948 -5.19 -17.79 -7.57
N HIS A 949 -6.33 -17.52 -8.20
CA HIS A 949 -6.57 -17.69 -9.64
C HIS A 949 -7.50 -16.61 -10.21
N TYR A 950 -7.66 -15.46 -9.54
CA TYR A 950 -8.38 -14.34 -10.17
C TYR A 950 -7.47 -13.71 -11.23
N LYS A 951 -7.91 -13.77 -12.47
CA LYS A 951 -7.26 -13.10 -13.59
C LYS A 951 -7.96 -11.76 -13.78
N PRO A 952 -7.32 -10.62 -13.41
CA PRO A 952 -7.93 -9.32 -13.62
C PRO A 952 -8.17 -9.09 -15.11
N MET A 953 -9.08 -8.18 -15.43
CA MET A 953 -9.27 -7.71 -16.80
C MET A 953 -7.93 -7.30 -17.42
N ALA A 954 -7.65 -7.79 -18.63
CA ALA A 954 -6.39 -7.51 -19.32
C ALA A 954 -6.21 -5.98 -19.47
N ASN A 955 -5.07 -5.46 -19.00
CA ASN A 955 -4.64 -4.04 -18.95
C ASN A 955 -4.71 -3.33 -17.58
N MET A 956 -5.09 -4.02 -16.50
CA MET A 956 -5.03 -3.45 -15.14
C MET A 956 -3.60 -3.58 -14.57
N PRO A 957 -2.93 -2.48 -14.16
CA PRO A 957 -1.50 -2.47 -13.82
C PRO A 957 -1.16 -3.08 -12.44
N HIS A 958 -2.14 -3.60 -11.70
CA HIS A 958 -2.00 -4.00 -10.30
C HIS A 958 -2.27 -5.49 -10.08
N TYR A 959 -1.59 -6.09 -9.10
CA TYR A 959 -1.89 -7.43 -8.57
C TYR A 959 -3.00 -7.32 -7.51
N ILE A 960 -3.67 -8.42 -7.15
CA ILE A 960 -4.61 -8.42 -6.02
C ILE A 960 -3.87 -7.96 -4.75
N TYR A 961 -4.38 -6.91 -4.14
CA TYR A 961 -3.90 -6.36 -2.88
C TYR A 961 -4.84 -6.77 -1.74
N THR A 962 -4.30 -7.32 -0.66
CA THR A 962 -5.08 -7.80 0.49
C THR A 962 -4.36 -7.42 1.78
N ASP A 963 -5.10 -6.90 2.76
CA ASP A 963 -4.59 -6.56 4.09
C ASP A 963 -4.75 -7.72 5.09
N SER A 964 -5.15 -8.90 4.60
CA SER A 964 -5.45 -10.09 5.40
C SER A 964 -4.26 -11.05 5.57
N ASP A 965 -3.03 -10.57 5.41
CA ASP A 965 -1.81 -11.36 5.66
C ASP A 965 -1.73 -11.85 7.12
N THR A 966 -2.31 -11.08 8.04
CA THR A 966 -2.59 -11.46 9.43
C THR A 966 -4.09 -11.44 9.65
N GLN A 967 -4.64 -12.48 10.28
CA GLN A 967 -6.09 -12.63 10.46
C GLN A 967 -6.46 -13.04 11.89
N VAL A 968 -7.66 -12.63 12.27
CA VAL A 968 -8.30 -13.00 13.54
C VAL A 968 -9.60 -13.74 13.26
N ILE A 969 -9.92 -14.71 14.11
CA ILE A 969 -11.15 -15.50 13.97
C ILE A 969 -12.30 -14.71 14.59
N LEU A 970 -13.33 -14.41 13.79
CA LEU A 970 -14.56 -13.77 14.28
C LEU A 970 -15.62 -14.80 14.69
N ALA A 971 -15.71 -15.91 13.97
CA ALA A 971 -16.62 -17.00 14.26
C ALA A 971 -16.08 -18.34 13.73
N GLY A 972 -16.41 -19.43 14.42
CA GLY A 972 -15.98 -20.77 14.04
C GLY A 972 -14.61 -21.18 14.60
N ASN A 973 -14.13 -22.35 14.17
CA ASN A 973 -12.95 -23.02 14.73
C ASN A 973 -11.96 -23.44 13.63
N ASN A 974 -10.75 -23.84 14.02
CA ASN A 974 -9.69 -24.29 13.08
C ASN A 974 -9.83 -25.74 12.59
N ASP A 975 -10.85 -26.47 13.05
CA ASP A 975 -11.03 -27.88 12.69
C ASP A 975 -11.47 -28.02 11.22
N ASN A 976 -10.87 -28.94 10.47
CA ASN A 976 -11.29 -29.32 9.11
C ASN A 976 -11.32 -28.18 8.06
N LEU A 977 -10.30 -27.30 8.04
CA LEU A 977 -10.18 -26.30 6.97
C LEU A 977 -10.01 -26.95 5.59
N TYR A 978 -10.86 -26.55 4.66
CA TYR A 978 -10.79 -26.94 3.26
C TYR A 978 -10.57 -25.69 2.41
N CYS A 979 -9.50 -25.69 1.62
CA CYS A 979 -9.24 -24.69 0.60
C CYS A 979 -9.68 -25.23 -0.77
N GLY A 980 -10.49 -24.47 -1.51
CA GLY A 980 -11.03 -24.90 -2.80
C GLY A 980 -12.23 -24.08 -3.26
N THR A 981 -12.87 -24.51 -4.35
CA THR A 981 -14.04 -23.83 -4.92
C THR A 981 -15.32 -24.26 -4.19
N ALA A 982 -15.97 -23.33 -3.51
CA ALA A 982 -17.30 -23.53 -2.94
C ALA A 982 -18.39 -23.53 -4.03
N LEU A 983 -19.56 -24.10 -3.73
CA LEU A 983 -20.66 -24.22 -4.67
C LEU A 983 -21.38 -22.87 -4.86
N ASN A 984 -21.73 -22.52 -6.11
CA ASN A 984 -22.47 -21.29 -6.44
C ASN A 984 -23.96 -21.46 -6.09
N LEU A 985 -24.30 -21.32 -4.80
CA LEU A 985 -25.63 -21.62 -4.28
C LEU A 985 -26.55 -20.40 -4.16
N TYR A 986 -25.99 -19.21 -3.96
CA TYR A 986 -26.76 -18.06 -3.46
C TYR A 986 -27.09 -17.07 -4.57
N CYS A 987 -28.37 -16.85 -4.81
CA CYS A 987 -28.88 -15.70 -5.54
C CYS A 987 -29.36 -14.63 -4.56
N ASP A 988 -29.30 -13.36 -4.95
CA ASP A 988 -29.76 -12.29 -4.06
C ASP A 988 -31.29 -12.21 -3.97
N THR A 989 -31.76 -11.70 -2.84
CA THR A 989 -33.18 -11.47 -2.60
C THR A 989 -33.74 -10.37 -3.52
N VAL A 990 -34.95 -10.60 -4.02
CA VAL A 990 -35.71 -9.64 -4.83
C VAL A 990 -36.19 -8.50 -3.95
N VAL A 991 -35.92 -7.25 -4.36
CA VAL A 991 -36.35 -6.05 -3.63
C VAL A 991 -37.52 -5.42 -4.37
N GLU A 992 -38.70 -5.48 -3.76
CA GLU A 992 -39.90 -4.77 -4.24
C GLU A 992 -39.85 -3.31 -3.83
N LYS A 993 -40.17 -2.41 -4.76
CA LYS A 993 -40.20 -0.97 -4.53
C LYS A 993 -41.59 -0.40 -4.77
N ASP A 994 -42.00 0.50 -3.88
CA ASP A 994 -43.18 1.35 -4.02
C ASP A 994 -42.81 2.82 -4.30
N THR A 995 -41.52 3.17 -4.21
CA THR A 995 -40.93 4.45 -4.62
C THR A 995 -39.71 4.23 -5.54
N LEU A 996 -39.40 5.19 -6.41
CA LEU A 996 -38.29 5.14 -7.37
C LEU A 996 -37.59 6.50 -7.38
N GLU A 997 -36.27 6.47 -7.31
CA GLU A 997 -35.42 7.64 -7.51
C GLU A 997 -35.40 8.09 -8.98
N HIS A 998 -34.92 9.30 -9.24
CA HIS A 998 -34.85 9.83 -10.61
C HIS A 998 -34.01 8.94 -11.55
N SER A 999 -32.87 8.43 -11.06
CA SER A 999 -32.00 7.51 -11.80
C SER A 999 -32.68 6.16 -12.09
N GLU A 1000 -33.58 5.72 -11.22
CA GLU A 1000 -34.30 4.45 -11.37
C GLU A 1000 -35.46 4.57 -12.37
N ILE A 1001 -36.15 5.71 -12.39
CA ILE A 1001 -37.13 6.03 -13.44
C ILE A 1001 -36.44 6.07 -14.80
N LYS A 1002 -35.27 6.70 -14.87
CA LYS A 1002 -34.47 6.75 -16.10
C LYS A 1002 -34.05 5.36 -16.57
N MET A 1003 -33.55 4.53 -15.64
CA MET A 1003 -33.20 3.13 -15.91
C MET A 1003 -34.40 2.33 -16.44
N LEU A 1004 -35.57 2.49 -15.84
CA LEU A 1004 -36.80 1.83 -16.27
C LEU A 1004 -37.21 2.27 -17.69
N GLN A 1005 -37.09 3.56 -18.02
CA GLN A 1005 -37.35 4.10 -19.35
C GLN A 1005 -36.34 3.61 -20.40
N ASP A 1006 -35.07 3.47 -20.03
CA ASP A 1006 -34.05 2.99 -20.94
C ASP A 1006 -34.18 1.47 -21.19
N LEU A 1007 -34.58 0.70 -20.17
CA LEU A 1007 -35.01 -0.71 -20.33
C LEU A 1007 -36.24 -0.82 -21.25
N GLU A 1008 -37.25 0.03 -21.08
CA GLU A 1008 -38.40 0.08 -21.98
C GLU A 1008 -37.96 0.34 -23.43
N ARG A 1009 -37.07 1.33 -23.63
CA ARG A 1009 -36.58 1.69 -24.96
C ARG A 1009 -35.96 0.50 -25.68
N VAL A 1010 -35.11 -0.28 -25.02
CA VAL A 1010 -34.46 -1.44 -25.66
C VAL A 1010 -35.36 -2.67 -25.74
N THR A 1011 -36.39 -2.77 -24.89
CA THR A 1011 -37.37 -3.85 -24.94
C THR A 1011 -38.39 -3.62 -26.07
N LYS A 1012 -38.89 -2.39 -26.21
CA LYS A 1012 -40.09 -2.06 -27.01
C LYS A 1012 -39.82 -1.08 -28.15
N GLY A 1013 -38.64 -0.46 -28.22
CA GLY A 1013 -38.24 0.50 -29.26
C GLY A 1013 -38.72 1.93 -29.05
N ASN A 1014 -39.55 2.21 -28.04
CA ASN A 1014 -40.03 3.53 -27.67
C ASN A 1014 -40.15 3.67 -26.15
N VAL A 1015 -40.23 4.92 -25.66
CA VAL A 1015 -40.43 5.21 -24.23
C VAL A 1015 -41.81 5.81 -24.05
N ARG A 1016 -42.64 5.18 -23.22
CA ARG A 1016 -43.98 5.63 -22.86
C ARG A 1016 -44.15 5.79 -21.35
N ILE A 1017 -43.26 5.19 -20.55
CA ILE A 1017 -43.27 5.25 -19.09
C ILE A 1017 -43.18 6.71 -18.60
N PRO A 1018 -44.17 7.16 -17.80
CA PRO A 1018 -44.15 8.48 -17.16
C PRO A 1018 -42.94 8.73 -16.27
N SER A 1019 -42.59 10.00 -16.09
CA SER A 1019 -41.43 10.44 -15.30
C SER A 1019 -41.64 10.48 -13.78
N SER A 1020 -42.77 9.96 -13.28
CA SER A 1020 -43.10 9.92 -11.84
C SER A 1020 -43.88 8.65 -11.48
N ILE A 1021 -43.81 8.22 -10.22
CA ILE A 1021 -44.53 7.04 -9.74
C ILE A 1021 -46.03 7.26 -9.65
N GLU A 1022 -46.48 8.43 -9.22
CA GLU A 1022 -47.89 8.76 -9.18
C GLU A 1022 -48.52 8.65 -10.57
N ASP A 1023 -47.79 9.07 -11.61
CA ASP A 1023 -48.23 8.93 -12.99
C ASP A 1023 -48.17 7.48 -13.48
N LEU A 1024 -47.17 6.68 -13.07
CA LEU A 1024 -47.15 5.24 -13.34
C LEU A 1024 -48.36 4.52 -12.73
N LYS A 1025 -48.68 4.84 -11.47
CA LYS A 1025 -49.83 4.26 -10.76
C LYS A 1025 -51.14 4.55 -11.48
N ARG A 1026 -51.31 5.78 -11.97
CA ARG A 1026 -52.47 6.19 -12.79
C ARG A 1026 -52.46 5.51 -14.15
N TRP A 1027 -51.30 5.44 -14.80
CA TRP A 1027 -51.14 4.86 -16.13
C TRP A 1027 -51.59 3.40 -16.19
N TYR A 1028 -51.12 2.56 -15.27
CA TYR A 1028 -51.50 1.14 -15.20
C TYR A 1028 -52.84 0.88 -14.49
N CYS A 1029 -53.44 1.93 -13.90
CA CYS A 1029 -54.63 1.84 -13.06
C CYS A 1029 -54.44 0.83 -11.90
N PHE A 1030 -53.30 0.91 -11.20
CA PHE A 1030 -52.93 0.00 -10.12
C PHE A 1030 -53.16 0.61 -8.74
N HIS A 1031 -53.63 -0.20 -7.78
CA HIS A 1031 -53.92 0.25 -6.43
C HIS A 1031 -52.67 0.18 -5.53
N ASN A 1032 -51.90 -0.91 -5.65
CA ASN A 1032 -50.67 -1.18 -4.92
C ASN A 1032 -49.54 -1.44 -5.93
N LEU A 1033 -49.19 -0.43 -6.72
CA LEU A 1033 -48.11 -0.53 -7.70
C LEU A 1033 -46.79 -0.91 -7.01
N LYS A 1034 -46.22 -2.02 -7.45
CA LYS A 1034 -44.90 -2.52 -7.08
C LYS A 1034 -44.01 -2.56 -8.31
N VAL A 1035 -42.75 -2.21 -8.10
CA VAL A 1035 -41.71 -2.25 -9.12
C VAL A 1035 -40.55 -3.09 -8.62
N ILE A 1036 -40.15 -4.08 -9.42
CA ILE A 1036 -38.86 -4.75 -9.26
C ILE A 1036 -37.96 -4.22 -10.35
N LEU A 1037 -36.82 -3.65 -9.95
CA LEU A 1037 -35.90 -3.00 -10.88
C LEU A 1037 -34.46 -3.43 -10.57
N THR A 1038 -33.83 -4.04 -11.56
CA THR A 1038 -32.40 -4.36 -11.64
C THR A 1038 -31.81 -3.73 -12.91
N PRO A 1039 -30.49 -3.73 -13.08
CA PRO A 1039 -29.86 -3.24 -14.33
C PRO A 1039 -30.30 -3.98 -15.60
N ASN A 1040 -30.82 -5.20 -15.47
CA ASN A 1040 -31.25 -6.01 -16.61
C ASN A 1040 -32.77 -6.14 -16.73
N ILE A 1041 -33.54 -5.90 -15.66
CA ILE A 1041 -34.95 -6.29 -15.56
C ILE A 1041 -35.76 -5.19 -14.88
N GLY A 1042 -36.89 -4.83 -15.49
CA GLY A 1042 -37.93 -4.02 -14.86
C GLY A 1042 -39.26 -4.75 -14.91
N ILE A 1043 -39.91 -4.97 -13.77
CA ILE A 1043 -41.26 -5.54 -13.69
C ILE A 1043 -42.15 -4.58 -12.93
N ILE A 1044 -43.28 -4.22 -13.53
CA ILE A 1044 -44.33 -3.43 -12.89
C ILE A 1044 -45.53 -4.34 -12.67
N TYR A 1045 -46.04 -4.42 -11.44
CA TYR A 1045 -47.20 -5.23 -11.10
C TYR A 1045 -48.04 -4.61 -9.98
N ASP A 1046 -49.25 -5.14 -9.80
CA ASP A 1046 -50.14 -4.84 -8.69
C ASP A 1046 -50.35 -6.11 -7.86
N ASP A 1047 -50.32 -5.99 -6.54
CA ASP A 1047 -50.66 -7.06 -5.61
C ASP A 1047 -52.06 -6.81 -5.05
N TYR A 1048 -53.04 -7.56 -5.56
CA TYR A 1048 -54.46 -7.34 -5.30
C TYR A 1048 -55.28 -8.65 -5.24
N ASN A 1049 -56.02 -8.86 -4.14
CA ASN A 1049 -56.91 -10.01 -3.92
C ASN A 1049 -56.27 -11.38 -4.19
N ASP A 1050 -55.13 -11.66 -3.54
CA ASP A 1050 -54.36 -12.91 -3.69
C ASP A 1050 -53.91 -13.22 -5.13
N LYS A 1051 -53.86 -12.19 -5.99
CA LYS A 1051 -53.37 -12.26 -7.37
C LYS A 1051 -52.30 -11.22 -7.61
N ILE A 1052 -51.32 -11.60 -8.42
CA ILE A 1052 -50.30 -10.70 -8.96
C ILE A 1052 -50.73 -10.30 -10.37
N ILE A 1053 -51.07 -9.04 -10.58
CA ILE A 1053 -51.46 -8.53 -11.90
C ILE A 1053 -50.24 -7.89 -12.55
N LEU A 1054 -49.68 -8.52 -13.58
CA LEU A 1054 -48.51 -7.98 -14.28
C LEU A 1054 -48.94 -6.84 -15.19
N GLY A 1055 -48.35 -5.66 -14.99
CA GLY A 1055 -48.55 -4.48 -15.82
C GLY A 1055 -47.61 -4.48 -17.02
N ASP A 1056 -46.32 -4.66 -16.78
CA ASP A 1056 -45.31 -4.70 -17.84
C ASP A 1056 -44.01 -5.40 -17.41
N ILE A 1057 -43.28 -5.92 -18.41
CA ILE A 1057 -41.96 -6.54 -18.26
C ILE A 1057 -41.00 -5.91 -19.27
N PHE A 1058 -39.89 -5.38 -18.76
CA PHE A 1058 -38.78 -4.81 -19.52
C PHE A 1058 -37.50 -5.61 -19.25
N ILE A 1059 -36.73 -5.84 -20.29
CA ILE A 1059 -35.47 -6.57 -20.23
C ILE A 1059 -34.38 -5.83 -21.00
N ASN A 1060 -33.15 -5.97 -20.54
CA ASN A 1060 -31.99 -5.49 -21.25
C ASN A 1060 -31.65 -6.45 -22.38
N THR A 1061 -31.99 -6.08 -23.62
CA THR A 1061 -31.75 -6.88 -24.84
C THR A 1061 -30.33 -6.75 -25.39
N VAL A 1062 -29.48 -5.91 -24.79
CA VAL A 1062 -28.13 -5.59 -25.29
C VAL A 1062 -26.98 -6.06 -24.38
N VAL A 1063 -27.24 -6.94 -23.41
CA VAL A 1063 -26.28 -7.43 -22.40
C VAL A 1063 -25.03 -8.13 -23.00
N ASN A 1064 -25.05 -8.54 -24.27
CA ASN A 1064 -23.98 -9.29 -24.94
C ASN A 1064 -23.21 -8.55 -26.03
N THR A 1065 -23.44 -7.26 -26.27
CA THR A 1065 -22.51 -6.50 -27.13
C THR A 1065 -21.24 -6.22 -26.32
N GLU A 1066 -20.14 -6.91 -26.61
CA GLU A 1066 -18.83 -6.51 -26.12
C GLU A 1066 -18.66 -5.00 -26.39
N PRO A 1067 -18.31 -4.18 -25.38
CA PRO A 1067 -18.02 -2.79 -25.63
C PRO A 1067 -16.89 -2.73 -26.66
N LYS A 1068 -17.14 -2.10 -27.82
CA LYS A 1068 -16.16 -1.98 -28.90
C LYS A 1068 -14.81 -1.53 -28.34
N LYS A 1069 -13.73 -2.18 -28.78
CA LYS A 1069 -12.35 -1.88 -28.32
C LYS A 1069 -12.07 -0.39 -28.41
N SER A 1070 -11.37 0.14 -27.41
CA SER A 1070 -10.94 1.55 -27.33
C SER A 1070 -10.14 2.03 -28.55
N GLU A 1071 -9.56 1.12 -29.32
CA GLU A 1071 -8.82 1.47 -30.54
C GLU A 1071 -9.74 1.92 -31.69
N GLU A 1072 -11.00 1.47 -31.75
CA GLU A 1072 -11.93 1.93 -32.80
C GLU A 1072 -12.49 3.34 -32.54
N PHE A 1073 -12.60 3.76 -31.27
CA PHE A 1073 -13.04 5.12 -30.91
C PHE A 1073 -11.92 6.17 -30.97
N MET A 1074 -10.65 5.76 -31.03
CA MET A 1074 -9.49 6.67 -31.04
C MET A 1074 -8.95 6.95 -32.46
N VAL A 1075 -9.43 6.23 -33.49
CA VAL A 1075 -8.86 6.29 -34.86
C VAL A 1075 -9.75 7.03 -35.86
N GLU A 1076 -11.03 7.28 -35.56
CA GLU A 1076 -11.87 8.17 -36.37
C GLU A 1076 -12.23 9.45 -35.60
N GLU A 1077 -11.85 10.60 -36.18
CA GLU A 1077 -12.09 11.98 -35.72
C GLU A 1077 -11.11 12.61 -34.72
N TRP A 1078 -9.80 12.50 -34.98
CA TRP A 1078 -8.84 13.58 -34.67
C TRP A 1078 -8.15 14.13 -35.92
N ASN A 1079 -8.89 14.23 -37.03
CA ASN A 1079 -8.45 14.99 -38.20
C ASN A 1079 -9.52 15.99 -38.65
N SER A 1080 -9.17 17.27 -38.45
CA SER A 1080 -9.62 18.45 -39.20
C SER A 1080 -11.10 18.86 -39.21
N THR A 1081 -11.31 20.07 -38.68
CA THR A 1081 -12.25 21.11 -39.14
C THR A 1081 -13.75 20.95 -38.88
N GLY A 1082 -14.27 21.84 -38.03
CA GLY A 1082 -15.63 22.36 -38.13
C GLY A 1082 -16.64 21.71 -37.21
N TYR A 1083 -17.19 22.52 -36.31
CA TYR A 1083 -18.47 22.27 -35.63
C TYR A 1083 -19.51 21.77 -36.65
N LYS A 1084 -19.84 20.48 -36.58
CA LYS A 1084 -21.14 19.99 -37.03
C LYS A 1084 -21.98 19.72 -35.80
N ASN A 1085 -23.12 20.41 -35.72
CA ASN A 1085 -24.23 20.00 -34.88
C ASN A 1085 -24.52 18.53 -35.18
N TYR A 1086 -24.17 17.63 -34.27
CA TYR A 1086 -24.79 16.33 -34.22
C TYR A 1086 -26.17 16.53 -33.61
N ASP A 1087 -27.14 16.76 -34.49
CA ASP A 1087 -28.52 16.38 -34.23
C ASP A 1087 -28.50 14.96 -33.67
N SER A 1088 -29.28 14.73 -32.62
CA SER A 1088 -29.63 13.43 -32.08
C SER A 1088 -30.22 12.56 -33.20
N LYS A 1089 -29.36 11.93 -34.01
CA LYS A 1089 -29.77 10.84 -34.89
C LYS A 1089 -29.85 9.60 -34.03
N TYR A 1090 -31.06 9.41 -33.51
CA TYR A 1090 -31.64 8.15 -33.09
C TYR A 1090 -30.92 6.97 -33.74
N ILE A 1091 -30.28 6.13 -32.93
CA ILE A 1091 -30.04 4.75 -33.34
C ILE A 1091 -31.43 4.12 -33.38
N THR A 1092 -32.01 4.03 -34.56
CA THR A 1092 -33.16 3.18 -34.80
C THR A 1092 -32.69 1.74 -34.66
N TYR A 1093 -32.98 1.13 -33.51
CA TYR A 1093 -32.91 -0.31 -33.37
C TYR A 1093 -34.06 -0.88 -34.21
N ASP A 1094 -33.75 -1.46 -35.36
CA ASP A 1094 -34.72 -2.28 -36.08
C ASP A 1094 -35.11 -3.43 -35.15
N LEU A 1095 -36.36 -3.45 -34.70
CA LEU A 1095 -36.92 -4.53 -33.87
C LEU A 1095 -36.74 -5.85 -34.63
N PRO A 1096 -35.92 -6.80 -34.15
CA PRO A 1096 -35.90 -8.13 -34.74
C PRO A 1096 -37.27 -8.76 -34.49
N SER A 1097 -37.75 -9.53 -35.46
CA SER A 1097 -38.99 -10.31 -35.34
C SER A 1097 -38.98 -11.34 -34.19
N ASN A 1098 -37.84 -11.54 -33.53
CA ASN A 1098 -37.66 -12.31 -32.30
C ASN A 1098 -36.79 -11.52 -31.31
N ILE A 1099 -37.29 -11.25 -30.10
CA ILE A 1099 -36.49 -10.67 -29.01
C ILE A 1099 -35.47 -11.73 -28.55
N ASP A 1100 -34.18 -11.45 -28.76
CA ASP A 1100 -33.06 -12.27 -28.31
C ASP A 1100 -32.79 -11.97 -26.83
N ILE A 1101 -33.03 -12.94 -25.95
CA ILE A 1101 -32.86 -12.81 -24.50
C ILE A 1101 -31.73 -13.75 -24.11
N THR A 1102 -30.68 -13.20 -23.47
CA THR A 1102 -29.56 -14.02 -23.04
C THR A 1102 -30.00 -15.01 -21.95
N GLU A 1103 -29.30 -16.13 -21.86
CA GLU A 1103 -29.61 -17.17 -20.88
C GLU A 1103 -29.53 -16.63 -19.44
N GLU A 1104 -28.58 -15.75 -19.14
CA GLU A 1104 -28.41 -15.12 -17.83
C GLU A 1104 -29.61 -14.23 -17.47
N VAL A 1105 -30.09 -13.40 -18.41
CA VAL A 1105 -31.25 -12.52 -18.18
C VAL A 1105 -32.52 -13.35 -18.01
N LEU A 1106 -32.67 -14.45 -18.77
CA LEU A 1106 -33.79 -15.39 -18.59
C LEU A 1106 -33.77 -16.06 -17.21
N ILE A 1107 -32.59 -16.49 -16.73
CA ILE A 1107 -32.44 -17.09 -15.39
C ILE A 1107 -32.78 -16.06 -14.31
N GLN A 1108 -32.26 -14.82 -14.39
CA GLN A 1108 -32.57 -13.75 -13.45
C GLN A 1108 -34.07 -13.45 -13.43
N LEU A 1109 -34.69 -13.33 -14.59
CA LEU A 1109 -36.12 -13.02 -14.72
C LEU A 1109 -37.00 -14.15 -14.18
N LYS A 1110 -36.61 -15.41 -14.42
CA LYS A 1110 -37.28 -16.57 -13.84
C LYS A 1110 -37.18 -16.56 -12.32
N ASN A 1111 -35.99 -16.37 -11.76
CA ASN A 1111 -35.81 -16.33 -10.30
C ASN A 1111 -36.67 -15.24 -9.67
N ILE A 1112 -36.81 -14.08 -10.33
CA ILE A 1112 -37.68 -13.00 -9.88
C ILE A 1112 -39.16 -13.42 -9.93
N ILE A 1113 -39.63 -13.99 -11.04
CA ILE A 1113 -41.03 -14.43 -11.19
C ILE A 1113 -41.38 -15.53 -10.19
N ASP A 1114 -40.49 -16.51 -9.99
CA ASP A 1114 -40.71 -17.61 -9.04
C ASP A 1114 -40.86 -17.08 -7.60
N VAL A 1115 -40.16 -16.00 -7.24
CA VAL A 1115 -40.30 -15.32 -5.93
C VAL A 1115 -41.62 -14.55 -5.82
N ILE A 1116 -42.08 -13.91 -6.90
CA ILE A 1116 -43.37 -13.20 -6.92
C ILE A 1116 -44.56 -14.18 -6.90
N GLU A 1117 -44.42 -15.36 -7.50
CA GLU A 1117 -45.49 -16.37 -7.67
C GLU A 1117 -45.79 -17.15 -6.37
N VAL A 1118 -44.98 -17.00 -5.30
CA VAL A 1118 -45.11 -17.80 -4.06
C VAL A 1118 -46.51 -17.65 -3.43
N ASN A 1119 -47.33 -18.70 -3.62
CA ASN A 1119 -48.72 -18.82 -3.16
C ASN A 1119 -49.74 -17.83 -3.77
N LYS A 1120 -49.44 -17.21 -4.92
CA LYS A 1120 -50.37 -16.30 -5.62
C LYS A 1120 -50.49 -16.63 -7.10
N LEU A 1121 -51.70 -16.46 -7.66
CA LEU A 1121 -51.92 -16.65 -9.10
C LEU A 1121 -51.46 -15.41 -9.88
N ILE A 1122 -50.63 -15.62 -10.91
CA ILE A 1122 -50.21 -14.56 -11.84
C ILE A 1122 -51.30 -14.32 -12.90
N ASP A 1123 -51.76 -13.08 -13.00
CA ASP A 1123 -52.62 -12.57 -14.06
C ASP A 1123 -51.77 -11.75 -15.07
N ALA A 1124 -51.52 -12.35 -16.23
CA ALA A 1124 -50.77 -11.74 -17.33
C ALA A 1124 -51.67 -11.03 -18.36
N SER A 1125 -52.98 -10.88 -18.10
CA SER A 1125 -53.94 -10.35 -19.08
C SER A 1125 -53.74 -8.88 -19.46
N LYS A 1126 -53.02 -8.11 -18.63
CA LYS A 1126 -52.68 -6.71 -18.88
C LYS A 1126 -51.35 -6.49 -19.63
N LEU A 1127 -50.56 -7.54 -19.83
CA LEU A 1127 -49.29 -7.43 -20.56
C LEU A 1127 -49.55 -7.11 -22.04
N ASP A 1128 -48.72 -6.23 -22.61
CA ASP A 1128 -48.72 -6.05 -24.05
C ASP A 1128 -48.11 -7.27 -24.78
N ASN A 1129 -48.22 -7.30 -26.12
CA ASN A 1129 -47.74 -8.44 -26.91
C ASN A 1129 -46.25 -8.77 -26.70
N ILE A 1130 -45.41 -7.76 -26.43
CA ILE A 1130 -43.97 -7.93 -26.24
C ILE A 1130 -43.70 -8.54 -24.86
N SER A 1131 -44.25 -7.93 -23.80
CA SER A 1131 -44.08 -8.44 -22.44
C SER A 1131 -44.74 -9.82 -22.27
N LEU A 1132 -45.83 -10.11 -22.98
CA LEU A 1132 -46.47 -11.42 -23.00
C LEU A 1132 -45.61 -12.48 -23.72
N ASP A 1133 -44.91 -12.14 -24.80
CA ASP A 1133 -43.93 -13.05 -25.44
C ASP A 1133 -42.78 -13.40 -24.49
N ILE A 1134 -42.23 -12.39 -23.79
CA ILE A 1134 -41.19 -12.58 -22.78
C ILE A 1134 -41.68 -13.52 -21.66
N TYR A 1135 -42.87 -13.26 -21.10
CA TYR A 1135 -43.47 -14.10 -20.06
C TYR A 1135 -43.68 -15.55 -20.53
N ASN A 1136 -44.19 -15.74 -21.76
CA ASN A 1136 -44.41 -17.06 -22.35
C ASN A 1136 -43.11 -17.84 -22.59
N LYS A 1137 -42.01 -17.16 -22.97
CA LYS A 1137 -40.69 -17.80 -23.13
C LYS A 1137 -40.20 -18.42 -21.83
N ILE A 1138 -40.44 -17.76 -20.69
CA ILE A 1138 -40.07 -18.27 -19.35
C ILE A 1138 -40.88 -19.52 -19.00
N LYS A 1139 -42.20 -19.46 -19.14
CA LYS A 1139 -43.08 -20.61 -18.87
C LYS A 1139 -42.76 -21.82 -19.77
N ARG A 1140 -42.32 -21.60 -21.03
CA ARG A 1140 -41.89 -22.70 -21.93
C ARG A 1140 -40.60 -23.38 -21.50
N GLN A 1141 -39.68 -22.69 -20.83
CA GLN A 1141 -38.39 -23.25 -20.37
C GLN A 1141 -38.46 -24.01 -19.03
N GLU A 1142 -39.63 -24.09 -18.37
CA GLU A 1142 -39.84 -24.87 -17.13
C GLU A 1142 -39.36 -26.34 -17.23
N ASN A 1143 -39.35 -26.92 -18.43
CA ASN A 1143 -38.92 -28.30 -18.68
C ASN A 1143 -37.43 -28.47 -19.02
N SER A 1144 -36.72 -27.43 -19.49
CA SER A 1144 -35.31 -27.50 -19.89
C SER A 1144 -34.34 -27.03 -18.81
N LEU A 1145 -34.71 -26.03 -18.00
CA LEU A 1145 -33.84 -25.47 -16.95
C LEU A 1145 -33.60 -26.44 -15.77
N LYS A 1146 -34.52 -27.39 -15.52
CA LYS A 1146 -34.26 -28.52 -14.59
C LYS A 1146 -33.07 -29.40 -15.01
N ARG A 1147 -32.61 -29.33 -16.27
CA ARG A 1147 -31.43 -30.06 -16.77
C ARG A 1147 -30.12 -29.29 -16.62
N VAL A 1148 -30.12 -27.96 -16.52
CA VAL A 1148 -28.88 -27.16 -16.46
C VAL A 1148 -28.21 -27.28 -15.08
N ASN A 1149 -28.98 -27.41 -14.00
CA ASN A 1149 -28.45 -27.77 -12.67
C ASN A 1149 -27.76 -29.14 -12.61
N ASN A 1150 -27.96 -30.01 -13.62
CA ASN A 1150 -27.28 -31.31 -13.73
C ASN A 1150 -26.02 -31.27 -14.61
N LEU A 1151 -25.75 -30.18 -15.35
CA LEU A 1151 -24.62 -30.10 -16.27
C LEU A 1151 -23.31 -29.68 -15.58
N ASP A 1152 -23.36 -29.14 -14.36
CA ASP A 1152 -22.18 -28.84 -13.55
C ASP A 1152 -21.61 -30.06 -12.80
N LYS A 1153 -22.21 -31.25 -12.94
CA LYS A 1153 -21.58 -32.51 -12.48
C LYS A 1153 -20.27 -32.82 -13.22
N ARG A 1154 -20.01 -32.22 -14.39
CA ARG A 1154 -18.77 -32.45 -15.16
C ARG A 1154 -17.61 -31.51 -14.79
N SER A 1155 -17.86 -30.40 -14.12
CA SER A 1155 -16.81 -29.50 -13.61
C SER A 1155 -16.30 -29.92 -12.23
N ILE A 1156 -17.02 -30.82 -11.56
CA ILE A 1156 -16.65 -31.43 -10.27
C ILE A 1156 -15.65 -32.60 -10.43
N ASP A 1157 -15.55 -33.21 -11.61
CA ASP A 1157 -14.66 -34.35 -11.90
C ASP A 1157 -13.37 -33.98 -12.68
N LYS A 1158 -12.96 -32.69 -12.69
CA LYS A 1158 -11.70 -32.25 -13.33
C LYS A 1158 -10.77 -31.45 -12.44
#